data_AF-A0A1B0G0B7-F1
#
_entry.id   AF-A0A1B0G0B7-F1
#
_cell.length_a   1.000
_cell.length_b   1.000
_cell.length_c   1.000
_cell.angle_alpha   90.00
_cell.angle_beta   90.00
_cell.angle_gamma   90.00
#
_symmetry.space_group_name_H-M   'P 1'
#
loop_
_entity.id
_entity.type
_entity.pdbx_description
1 polymer ?
#
loop_
_entity_poly.entity_id
_entity_poly.type
_entity_poly.pdbx_seq_one_letter_code
_entity_poly.pdbx_strand_id
1 'polypeptide(L)'
;MAVPVDEGILNALRGVTSQSTRLPKPLLIKIYVSSLKQDFCQERRMLLELVGPELQSLYDDRQIEIEIVDMHFGTGSLDISQVEKDPYIMHDYLHEIELCHQNSKSVFFLALIGNSIGYMPLPTHIDNDIYELITSDTTQLMTKDERQILDKWFSKGDMANEITITTTTTTTTTTITSTVNENNENFRQSHLQQQYVLKQNYRNMVVEKWHDEYVQLRGIIDKCLQRALATSSTATADAAAVTITGEMQQRLQKLRLTQIEREVLKALELSNDKIVAVYREWSAQLSAKDAESNERLRKLKDQLTMNLSTDNYTTLVVSGNFEETIIDPDKEEHETYLSKFKNKITDKLRNLIEEHIANDPDVIKGRKKTVQEIFHEHSTHLRTLHEHQMARALVSSTVPSRLKQNLMNNFRNGSRHAPYFICGAHGSGKSALITSLYEDVPNWFQPNTRVHRVIRFAAASPRSAYNLELLRVICQQISIIYNIPEGYLPKDASFDPLYINNWFQNLLRRVEDMNNHILFLFIDDLHLLNPLDCDIVAALSWLPTSLPWNVQLICTSTPPVEQLKFTLMQKDRFKSVEYLFNLAAEENETILKHEVNGESFEDFLEKKFTHLELRWGKKGFSRLACYITLSEYGLSETELLELLMPVDDPEAMLETENGNFCFSSLKKIHNEMKFLLRDKIMSGKVLIQWRYPYCAEITHKRYLDADSIRAIHCAISNIFFPTDNEENDEEEGYENNENSEKDVSDDKKSVISQTLKEKEKDNSSISRKSSAHPNDDTSTFYNPMAADVSYSMRHVEESWHHLMRSDDMDKFKQIAVCNFDFLLAAVSIWKIECNSISCPNLR
;
A
#
# COMPACT_ATOMS: atom_id res chain seq x y z
N MET A 1 -12.74 0.92 -40.17
CA MET A 1 -12.94 -0.46 -39.68
C MET A 1 -12.55 -0.47 -38.20
N ALA A 2 -13.44 -0.92 -37.32
CA ALA A 2 -13.16 -0.90 -35.88
C ALA A 2 -12.07 -1.96 -35.57
N VAL A 3 -10.96 -1.55 -34.95
CA VAL A 3 -9.95 -2.48 -34.43
C VAL A 3 -10.66 -3.43 -33.45
N PRO A 4 -10.47 -4.76 -33.53
CA PRO A 4 -11.11 -5.69 -32.60
C PRO A 4 -10.72 -5.34 -31.15
N VAL A 5 -11.69 -5.42 -30.23
CA VAL A 5 -11.39 -5.33 -28.79
C VAL A 5 -10.52 -6.54 -28.44
N ASP A 6 -9.47 -6.34 -27.64
CA ASP A 6 -8.64 -7.43 -27.15
C ASP A 6 -9.52 -8.53 -26.54
N GLU A 7 -9.34 -9.75 -27.02
CA GLU A 7 -10.13 -10.91 -26.60
C GLU A 7 -9.95 -11.16 -25.09
N GLY A 8 -8.78 -10.85 -24.53
CA GLY A 8 -8.52 -10.93 -23.09
C GLY A 8 -9.40 -9.99 -22.26
N ILE A 9 -9.59 -8.75 -22.72
CA ILE A 9 -10.46 -7.75 -22.07
C ILE A 9 -11.92 -8.20 -22.13
N LEU A 10 -12.35 -8.68 -23.30
CA LEU A 10 -13.73 -9.10 -23.51
C LEU A 10 -14.07 -10.37 -22.72
N ASN A 11 -13.12 -11.31 -22.59
CA ASN A 11 -13.27 -12.49 -21.75
C ASN A 11 -13.36 -12.12 -20.27
N ALA A 12 -12.53 -11.20 -19.79
CA ALA A 12 -12.59 -10.69 -18.44
C ALA A 12 -13.95 -10.03 -18.15
N LEU A 13 -14.46 -9.19 -19.05
CA LEU A 13 -15.80 -8.59 -18.92
C LEU A 13 -16.93 -9.63 -18.91
N ARG A 14 -16.75 -10.81 -19.50
CA ARG A 14 -17.71 -11.93 -19.43
C ARG A 14 -17.57 -12.74 -18.13
N GLY A 15 -16.61 -12.38 -17.28
CA GLY A 15 -16.28 -13.10 -16.07
C GLY A 15 -15.44 -14.34 -16.32
N VAL A 16 -14.74 -14.44 -17.45
CA VAL A 16 -13.77 -15.51 -17.74
C VAL A 16 -12.37 -14.94 -17.53
N THR A 17 -11.77 -15.24 -16.39
CA THR A 17 -10.38 -14.88 -16.10
C THR A 17 -9.44 -15.98 -16.57
N SER A 18 -8.34 -15.58 -17.21
CA SER A 18 -7.27 -16.47 -17.68
C SER A 18 -5.95 -15.93 -17.13
N GLN A 19 -4.88 -16.72 -17.15
CA GLN A 19 -3.54 -16.23 -16.80
C GLN A 19 -3.09 -15.05 -17.70
N SER A 20 -3.64 -14.94 -18.91
CA SER A 20 -3.40 -13.82 -19.83
C SER A 20 -4.22 -12.56 -19.56
N THR A 21 -5.17 -12.58 -18.60
CA THR A 21 -5.97 -11.40 -18.26
C THR A 21 -5.08 -10.35 -17.58
N ARG A 22 -4.74 -9.28 -18.29
CA ARG A 22 -3.95 -8.15 -17.76
C ARG A 22 -4.80 -7.33 -16.79
N LEU A 23 -4.77 -7.67 -15.51
CA LEU A 23 -5.36 -6.83 -14.47
C LEU A 23 -4.52 -5.54 -14.30
N PRO A 24 -5.14 -4.40 -13.95
CA PRO A 24 -4.44 -3.15 -13.69
C PRO A 24 -3.35 -3.35 -12.64
N LYS A 25 -2.15 -2.85 -12.94
CA LYS A 25 -1.01 -2.83 -12.02
C LYS A 25 -0.84 -1.43 -11.42
N PRO A 26 -0.20 -1.30 -10.25
CA PRO A 26 0.15 0.00 -9.72
C PRO A 26 1.01 0.76 -10.72
N LEU A 27 0.74 2.06 -10.85
CA LEU A 27 1.63 3.02 -11.51
C LEU A 27 2.51 3.63 -10.41
N LEU A 28 3.37 2.80 -9.83
CA LEU A 28 4.20 3.15 -8.68
C LEU A 28 5.66 2.90 -9.01
N ILE A 29 6.53 3.81 -8.58
CA ILE A 29 7.98 3.66 -8.59
C ILE A 29 8.45 3.83 -7.15
N LYS A 30 8.62 2.70 -6.48
CA LYS A 30 8.96 2.62 -5.06
C LYS A 30 10.41 2.18 -4.90
N ILE A 31 11.25 3.05 -4.36
CA ILE A 31 12.71 2.89 -4.31
C ILE A 31 13.16 2.75 -2.85
N TYR A 32 13.68 1.58 -2.49
CA TYR A 32 14.34 1.38 -1.20
C TYR A 32 15.73 2.01 -1.18
N VAL A 33 16.03 2.84 -0.17
CA VAL A 33 17.35 3.45 0.02
C VAL A 33 18.15 2.64 1.03
N SER A 34 19.18 1.94 0.54
CA SER A 34 20.14 1.20 1.37
C SER A 34 21.36 2.05 1.64
N SER A 35 21.66 2.32 2.91
CA SER A 35 22.82 3.14 3.31
C SER A 35 23.22 2.87 4.76
N LEU A 36 24.37 3.41 5.18
CA LEU A 36 24.69 3.50 6.61
C LEU A 36 24.07 4.78 7.19
N LYS A 37 23.32 4.64 8.29
CA LYS A 37 22.57 5.73 8.94
C LYS A 37 23.44 6.97 9.21
N GLN A 38 24.63 6.77 9.77
CA GLN A 38 25.57 7.81 10.17
C GLN A 38 26.25 8.49 8.96
N ASP A 39 26.59 7.71 7.94
CA ASP A 39 27.41 8.20 6.83
C ASP A 39 26.62 9.09 5.86
N PHE A 40 25.35 8.76 5.58
CA PHE A 40 24.58 9.33 4.46
C PHE A 40 23.36 10.17 4.90
N CYS A 41 23.39 10.79 6.09
CA CYS A 41 22.25 11.57 6.58
C CYS A 41 21.84 12.71 5.63
N GLN A 42 22.80 13.48 5.13
CA GLN A 42 22.52 14.62 4.24
C GLN A 42 22.05 14.17 2.84
N GLU A 43 22.65 13.13 2.27
CA GLU A 43 22.21 12.59 0.98
C GLU A 43 20.79 12.01 1.06
N ARG A 44 20.47 11.29 2.15
CA ARG A 44 19.09 10.80 2.39
C ARG A 44 18.10 11.95 2.54
N ARG A 45 18.48 13.02 3.24
CA ARG A 45 17.68 14.24 3.33
C ARG A 45 17.41 14.86 1.95
N MET A 46 18.44 14.99 1.11
CA MET A 46 18.29 15.47 -0.27
C MET A 46 17.37 14.58 -1.11
N LEU A 47 17.39 13.26 -0.90
CA LEU A 47 16.49 12.34 -1.60
C LEU A 47 15.03 12.62 -1.26
N LEU A 48 14.70 12.78 0.03
CA LEU A 48 13.32 12.97 0.49
C LEU A 48 12.80 14.41 0.26
N GLU A 49 13.61 15.43 0.53
CA GLU A 49 13.17 16.84 0.47
C GLU A 49 13.22 17.44 -0.94
N LEU A 50 14.11 16.94 -1.82
CA LEU A 50 14.33 17.56 -3.13
C LEU A 50 14.14 16.58 -4.29
N VAL A 51 14.84 15.44 -4.30
CA VAL A 51 14.84 14.53 -5.46
C VAL A 51 13.47 13.86 -5.64
N GLY A 52 12.88 13.33 -4.57
CA GLY A 52 11.56 12.70 -4.58
C GLY A 52 10.47 13.63 -5.10
N PRO A 53 10.29 14.82 -4.50
CA PRO A 53 9.32 15.82 -4.97
C PRO A 53 9.54 16.28 -6.41
N GLU A 54 10.80 16.49 -6.82
CA GLU A 54 11.12 16.85 -8.20
C GLU A 54 10.72 15.74 -9.18
N LEU A 55 11.00 14.47 -8.86
CA LEU A 55 10.57 13.33 -9.67
C LEU A 55 9.05 13.17 -9.68
N GLN A 56 8.38 13.35 -8.54
CA GLN A 56 6.93 13.29 -8.46
C GLN A 56 6.28 14.32 -9.38
N SER A 57 6.76 15.57 -9.35
CA SER A 57 6.27 16.64 -10.23
C SER A 57 6.42 16.30 -11.72
N LEU A 58 7.52 15.66 -12.12
CA LEU A 58 7.77 15.27 -13.52
C LEU A 58 6.82 14.18 -14.03
N TYR A 59 6.26 13.36 -13.14
CA TYR A 59 5.46 12.19 -13.51
C TYR A 59 4.00 12.24 -13.07
N ASP A 60 3.58 13.32 -12.41
CA ASP A 60 2.21 13.52 -11.93
C ASP A 60 1.16 13.49 -13.07
N ASP A 61 1.48 14.14 -14.20
CA ASP A 61 0.66 14.13 -15.43
C ASP A 61 0.44 12.72 -16.01
N ARG A 62 1.35 11.78 -15.70
CA ARG A 62 1.27 10.38 -16.12
C ARG A 62 0.65 9.49 -15.06
N GLN A 63 0.22 10.06 -13.93
CA GLN A 63 -0.37 9.37 -12.78
C GLN A 63 0.56 8.29 -12.20
N ILE A 64 1.87 8.54 -12.23
CA ILE A 64 2.87 7.67 -11.62
C ILE A 64 3.25 8.25 -10.26
N GLU A 65 3.09 7.44 -9.23
CA GLU A 65 3.50 7.77 -7.86
C GLU A 65 4.97 7.39 -7.66
N ILE A 66 5.75 8.31 -7.08
CA ILE A 66 7.14 8.13 -6.71
C ILE A 66 7.22 8.04 -5.19
N GLU A 67 7.82 6.95 -4.71
CA GLU A 67 8.00 6.73 -3.27
C GLU A 67 9.47 6.39 -2.99
N ILE A 68 10.12 7.20 -2.15
CA ILE A 68 11.49 6.95 -1.68
C ILE A 68 11.40 6.45 -0.24
N VAL A 69 11.83 5.21 -0.03
CA VAL A 69 11.72 4.53 1.27
C VAL A 69 13.05 4.64 2.01
N ASP A 70 13.06 5.39 3.10
CA ASP A 70 14.21 5.53 3.99
C ASP A 70 13.88 4.99 5.39
N MET A 71 14.36 3.78 5.69
CA MET A 71 14.13 3.12 6.98
C MET A 71 14.86 3.78 8.16
N HIS A 72 15.75 4.74 7.91
CA HIS A 72 16.49 5.46 8.93
C HIS A 72 15.88 6.82 9.30
N PHE A 73 14.95 7.35 8.50
CA PHE A 73 14.32 8.66 8.75
C PHE A 73 13.44 8.64 10.01
N GLY A 74 13.52 9.68 10.85
CA GLY A 74 12.70 9.80 12.07
C GLY A 74 13.02 8.76 13.17
N THR A 75 14.21 8.16 13.14
CA THR A 75 14.57 7.05 14.05
C THR A 75 15.39 7.46 15.28
N GLY A 76 15.54 8.77 15.51
CA GLY A 76 16.32 9.37 16.60
C GLY A 76 17.82 9.39 16.33
N SER A 77 18.61 9.56 17.40
CA SER A 77 20.08 9.72 17.35
C SER A 77 20.79 8.84 16.32
N LEU A 78 21.77 9.43 15.63
CA LEU A 78 22.65 8.75 14.67
C LEU A 78 23.48 7.63 15.32
N ASP A 79 23.68 7.65 16.63
CA ASP A 79 24.54 6.70 17.34
C ASP A 79 23.97 5.27 17.41
N ILE A 80 22.65 5.15 17.53
CA ILE A 80 21.96 3.86 17.69
C ILE A 80 21.02 3.63 16.50
N SER A 81 21.33 2.62 15.69
CA SER A 81 20.48 2.22 14.57
C SER A 81 19.25 1.42 15.03
N GLN A 82 18.21 1.38 14.21
CA GLN A 82 16.99 0.61 14.52
C GLN A 82 17.24 -0.89 14.64
N VAL A 83 18.16 -1.44 13.85
CA VAL A 83 18.55 -2.85 13.94
C VAL A 83 19.24 -3.17 15.28
N GLU A 84 19.92 -2.19 15.88
CA GLU A 84 20.50 -2.34 17.22
C GLU A 84 19.44 -2.22 18.32
N LYS A 85 18.41 -1.39 18.13
CA LYS A 85 17.26 -1.30 19.04
C LYS A 85 16.41 -2.58 19.00
N ASP A 86 16.13 -3.11 17.81
CA ASP A 86 15.36 -4.35 17.61
C ASP A 86 15.93 -5.20 16.46
N PRO A 87 16.76 -6.23 16.74
CA PRO A 87 17.42 -7.04 15.71
C PRO A 87 16.47 -7.77 14.76
N TYR A 88 15.21 -7.98 15.14
CA TYR A 88 14.19 -8.60 14.29
C TYR A 88 13.73 -7.70 13.14
N ILE A 89 13.94 -6.38 13.23
CA ILE A 89 13.49 -5.43 12.21
C ILE A 89 14.21 -5.62 10.86
N MET A 90 15.37 -6.29 10.87
CA MET A 90 16.09 -6.63 9.64
C MET A 90 15.23 -7.48 8.70
N HIS A 91 14.33 -8.32 9.23
CA HIS A 91 13.40 -9.10 8.40
C HIS A 91 12.41 -8.19 7.68
N ASP A 92 11.94 -7.13 8.35
CA ASP A 92 11.03 -6.14 7.75
C ASP A 92 11.75 -5.36 6.64
N TYR A 93 13.03 -5.04 6.80
CA TYR A 93 13.84 -4.33 5.78
C TYR A 93 14.00 -5.18 4.52
N LEU A 94 14.35 -6.46 4.68
CA LEU A 94 14.51 -7.38 3.56
C LEU A 94 13.17 -7.66 2.87
N HIS A 95 12.08 -7.76 3.62
CA HIS A 95 10.74 -7.88 3.05
C HIS A 95 10.35 -6.62 2.28
N GLU A 96 10.73 -5.43 2.76
CA GLU A 96 10.43 -4.20 2.06
C GLU A 96 11.13 -4.08 0.71
N ILE A 97 12.39 -4.55 0.61
CA ILE A 97 13.09 -4.64 -0.67
C ILE A 97 12.34 -5.55 -1.67
N GLU A 98 11.75 -6.66 -1.19
CA GLU A 98 10.90 -7.52 -2.03
C GLU A 98 9.64 -6.79 -2.49
N LEU A 99 8.98 -6.03 -1.61
CA LEU A 99 7.79 -5.25 -1.95
C LEU A 99 8.10 -4.13 -2.94
N CYS A 100 9.21 -3.42 -2.77
CA CYS A 100 9.69 -2.42 -3.74
C CYS A 100 9.92 -3.06 -5.11
N HIS A 101 10.55 -4.23 -5.17
CA HIS A 101 10.74 -4.94 -6.45
C HIS A 101 9.40 -5.36 -7.09
N GLN A 102 8.49 -5.93 -6.30
CA GLN A 102 7.21 -6.45 -6.80
C GLN A 102 6.32 -5.34 -7.34
N ASN A 103 6.31 -4.18 -6.70
CA ASN A 103 5.39 -3.09 -7.00
C ASN A 103 5.98 -2.00 -7.90
N SER A 104 7.31 -1.81 -7.91
CA SER A 104 7.93 -0.75 -8.70
C SER A 104 7.97 -1.06 -10.20
N LYS A 105 7.51 -0.12 -11.01
CA LYS A 105 7.54 -0.19 -12.48
C LYS A 105 8.96 -0.09 -13.05
N SER A 106 9.84 0.67 -12.39
CA SER A 106 11.21 0.96 -12.84
C SER A 106 12.22 0.54 -11.75
N VAL A 107 13.13 1.44 -11.38
CA VAL A 107 14.11 1.29 -10.30
C VAL A 107 13.39 0.98 -8.99
N PHE A 108 13.91 0.01 -8.22
CA PHE A 108 13.34 -0.36 -6.93
C PHE A 108 14.33 -0.28 -5.76
N PHE A 109 15.63 -0.11 -6.04
CA PHE A 109 16.67 -0.12 -5.03
C PHE A 109 17.78 0.87 -5.37
N LEU A 110 18.16 1.68 -4.39
CA LEU A 110 19.24 2.65 -4.44
C LEU A 110 20.26 2.34 -3.33
N ALA A 111 21.48 1.95 -3.71
CA ALA A 111 22.58 1.70 -2.78
C ALA A 111 23.47 2.94 -2.64
N LEU A 112 23.58 3.50 -1.44
CA LEU A 112 24.54 4.55 -1.10
C LEU A 112 25.70 3.94 -0.31
N ILE A 113 26.87 3.84 -0.93
CA ILE A 113 28.02 3.11 -0.39
C ILE A 113 29.20 4.06 -0.22
N GLY A 114 29.64 4.23 1.03
CA GLY A 114 30.73 5.11 1.39
C GLY A 114 32.06 4.38 1.51
N ASN A 115 32.77 4.67 2.61
CA ASN A 115 34.06 4.07 2.94
C ASN A 115 33.98 3.14 4.15
N SER A 116 32.79 2.97 4.73
CA SER A 116 32.49 1.98 5.77
C SER A 116 31.46 0.98 5.27
N ILE A 117 31.54 -0.26 5.75
CA ILE A 117 30.55 -1.33 5.48
C ILE A 117 29.60 -1.54 6.69
N GLY A 118 29.84 -0.84 7.80
CA GLY A 118 29.11 -0.99 9.05
C GLY A 118 29.46 -2.26 9.83
N TYR A 119 28.69 -2.53 10.88
CA TYR A 119 28.87 -3.71 11.74
C TYR A 119 27.86 -4.80 11.39
N MET A 120 28.19 -6.06 11.72
CA MET A 120 27.21 -7.14 11.61
C MET A 120 26.08 -6.93 12.63
N PRO A 121 24.79 -7.04 12.22
CA PRO A 121 23.71 -7.03 13.17
C PRO A 121 23.72 -8.32 14.00
N LEU A 122 23.26 -8.23 15.25
CA LEU A 122 23.12 -9.41 16.10
C LEU A 122 22.19 -10.44 15.43
N PRO A 123 22.60 -11.72 15.26
CA PRO A 123 21.75 -12.72 14.65
C PRO A 123 20.54 -13.03 15.54
N THR A 124 19.35 -13.07 14.95
CA THR A 124 18.12 -13.45 15.65
C THR A 124 17.99 -14.97 15.82
N HIS A 125 18.64 -15.73 14.94
CA HIS A 125 18.65 -17.19 14.92
C HIS A 125 20.08 -17.71 14.71
N ILE A 126 20.47 -18.75 15.43
CA ILE A 126 21.75 -19.46 15.28
C ILE A 126 21.45 -20.95 15.25
N ASP A 127 21.89 -21.65 14.21
CA ASP A 127 21.72 -23.10 14.10
C ASP A 127 22.41 -23.84 15.25
N ASN A 128 21.83 -24.95 15.71
CA ASN A 128 22.34 -25.67 16.89
C ASN A 128 23.80 -26.13 16.73
N ASP A 129 24.20 -26.56 15.53
CA ASP A 129 25.58 -26.96 15.27
C ASP A 129 26.58 -25.79 15.33
N ILE A 130 26.20 -24.61 14.85
CA ILE A 130 26.99 -23.38 14.98
C ILE A 130 27.04 -22.92 16.44
N TYR A 131 25.91 -22.99 17.15
CA TYR A 131 25.84 -22.63 18.56
C TYR A 131 26.73 -23.53 19.42
N GLU A 132 26.68 -24.85 19.19
CA GLU A 132 27.56 -25.81 19.84
C GLU A 132 29.03 -25.56 19.49
N LEU A 133 29.35 -25.24 18.23
CA LEU A 133 30.72 -24.92 17.80
C LEU A 133 31.31 -23.73 18.58
N ILE A 134 30.55 -22.64 18.73
CA ILE A 134 31.02 -21.43 19.42
C ILE A 134 31.05 -21.57 20.94
N THR A 135 30.18 -22.42 21.53
CA THR A 135 30.08 -22.62 22.99
C THR A 135 30.91 -23.80 23.52
N SER A 136 31.44 -24.65 22.65
CA SER A 136 32.21 -25.83 23.07
C SER A 136 33.49 -25.45 23.82
N ASP A 137 33.73 -26.09 24.96
CA ASP A 137 34.97 -25.89 25.73
C ASP A 137 36.22 -26.40 24.96
N THR A 138 36.02 -27.31 24.00
CA THR A 138 37.07 -27.91 23.17
C THR A 138 37.62 -26.93 22.13
N THR A 139 36.79 -26.02 21.64
CA THR A 139 37.14 -25.07 20.57
C THR A 139 37.81 -23.80 21.11
N GLN A 140 37.74 -23.54 22.42
CA GLN A 140 38.33 -22.38 23.11
C GLN A 140 38.02 -21.02 22.44
N LEU A 141 36.91 -20.94 21.69
CA LEU A 141 36.53 -19.72 20.97
C LEU A 141 36.03 -18.62 21.91
N MET A 142 35.45 -19.04 23.04
CA MET A 142 34.70 -18.20 23.99
C MET A 142 35.14 -18.47 25.43
N THR A 143 35.16 -17.44 26.28
CA THR A 143 35.40 -17.58 27.72
C THR A 143 34.12 -17.99 28.46
N LYS A 144 34.26 -18.44 29.72
CA LYS A 144 33.09 -18.79 30.56
C LYS A 144 32.15 -17.61 30.80
N ASP A 145 32.70 -16.41 30.96
CA ASP A 145 31.91 -15.19 31.19
C ASP A 145 31.17 -14.77 29.90
N GLU A 146 31.85 -14.87 28.75
CA GLU A 146 31.23 -14.61 27.43
C GLU A 146 30.08 -15.60 27.16
N ARG A 147 30.24 -16.87 27.54
CA ARG A 147 29.19 -17.90 27.42
C ARG A 147 27.97 -17.61 28.27
N GLN A 148 28.14 -17.11 29.50
CA GLN A 148 27.01 -16.74 30.35
C GLN A 148 26.16 -15.62 29.72
N ILE A 149 26.78 -14.67 29.02
CA ILE A 149 26.07 -13.59 28.33
C ILE A 149 25.30 -14.14 27.12
N LEU A 150 25.89 -15.07 26.37
CA LEU A 150 25.21 -15.72 25.25
C LEU A 150 24.01 -16.56 25.74
N ASP A 151 24.20 -17.39 26.77
CA ASP A 151 23.14 -18.23 27.38
C ASP A 151 22.02 -17.36 28.04
N LYS A 152 22.37 -16.16 28.52
CA LYS A 152 21.38 -15.19 29.01
C LYS A 152 20.41 -14.80 27.90
N TRP A 153 20.89 -14.56 26.68
CA TRP A 153 20.11 -13.96 25.60
C TRP A 153 19.57 -14.93 24.56
N PHE A 154 20.19 -16.09 24.39
CA PHE A 154 19.71 -17.12 23.46
C PHE A 154 19.05 -18.27 24.22
N SER A 155 18.00 -18.83 23.64
CA SER A 155 17.36 -20.05 24.12
C SER A 155 17.01 -20.95 22.96
N LYS A 156 16.94 -22.25 23.21
CA LYS A 156 16.52 -23.23 22.21
C LYS A 156 15.07 -22.95 21.80
N GLY A 157 14.82 -22.79 20.51
CA GLY A 157 13.50 -22.49 19.96
C GLY A 157 12.52 -23.63 20.17
N ASP A 158 11.31 -23.32 20.64
CA ASP A 158 10.21 -24.27 20.69
C ASP A 158 9.57 -24.38 19.30
N MET A 159 9.58 -25.58 18.72
CA MET A 159 8.97 -25.93 17.42
C MET A 159 7.49 -25.51 17.28
N ALA A 160 6.80 -25.18 18.38
CA ALA A 160 5.38 -24.81 18.39
C ALA A 160 5.10 -23.36 17.95
N ASN A 161 6.07 -22.43 18.08
CA ASN A 161 5.85 -21.00 17.77
C ASN A 161 6.33 -20.58 16.37
N GLU A 162 7.19 -21.37 15.71
CA GLU A 162 7.73 -21.06 14.37
C GLU A 162 6.79 -21.42 13.21
N ILE A 163 5.78 -22.27 13.45
CA ILE A 163 4.78 -22.60 12.43
C ILE A 163 3.98 -21.35 12.05
N THR A 164 3.79 -20.39 12.96
CA THR A 164 3.02 -19.16 12.71
C THR A 164 3.78 -18.12 11.85
N ILE A 165 5.11 -18.09 11.94
CA ILE A 165 5.95 -17.12 11.21
C ILE A 165 6.27 -17.62 9.79
N THR A 166 6.39 -18.95 9.62
CA THR A 166 6.74 -19.53 8.32
C THR A 166 5.53 -19.65 7.37
N THR A 167 4.31 -19.79 7.90
CA THR A 167 3.10 -19.85 7.05
C THR A 167 2.59 -18.49 6.56
N THR A 168 3.10 -17.37 7.08
CA THR A 168 2.64 -16.01 6.68
C THR A 168 3.49 -15.37 5.57
N THR A 169 4.64 -15.95 5.22
CA THR A 169 5.59 -15.43 4.22
C THR A 169 5.54 -16.13 2.85
N THR A 170 4.63 -17.09 2.63
CA THR A 170 4.46 -17.73 1.31
C THR A 170 3.00 -17.81 0.89
N THR A 171 2.45 -16.68 0.43
CA THR A 171 1.41 -16.67 -0.61
C THR A 171 1.30 -15.28 -1.23
N THR A 172 2.06 -15.06 -2.30
CA THR A 172 1.73 -14.21 -3.47
C THR A 172 2.77 -14.50 -4.53
N THR A 173 2.69 -15.66 -5.17
CA THR A 173 3.43 -15.92 -6.41
C THR A 173 2.42 -15.96 -7.54
N THR A 174 2.30 -14.84 -8.25
CA THR A 174 1.65 -14.78 -9.55
C THR A 174 2.49 -15.59 -10.51
N THR A 175 1.93 -16.69 -11.03
CA THR A 175 2.56 -17.58 -12.00
C THR A 175 3.03 -16.80 -13.23
N ILE A 176 4.34 -16.61 -13.36
CA ILE A 176 5.01 -16.38 -14.65
C ILE A 176 5.84 -17.63 -14.92
N THR A 177 5.43 -18.38 -15.94
CA THR A 177 6.14 -19.54 -16.45
C THR A 177 7.47 -19.11 -17.07
N SER A 178 8.57 -19.36 -16.36
CA SER A 178 9.90 -19.57 -16.94
C SER A 178 10.76 -20.35 -15.95
N THR A 179 11.00 -21.63 -16.27
CA THR A 179 12.06 -22.52 -15.76
C THR A 179 12.82 -22.01 -14.53
N VAL A 180 12.28 -22.22 -13.33
CA VAL A 180 13.04 -22.08 -12.08
C VAL A 180 13.35 -23.48 -11.57
N ASN A 181 14.65 -23.72 -11.34
CA ASN A 181 15.24 -24.96 -10.86
C ASN A 181 14.46 -25.60 -9.69
N GLU A 182 14.00 -26.83 -9.89
CA GLU A 182 13.39 -27.72 -8.87
C GLU A 182 14.32 -28.04 -7.67
N ASN A 183 15.53 -27.49 -7.64
CA ASN A 183 16.51 -27.75 -6.59
C ASN A 183 16.33 -26.88 -5.33
N ASN A 184 15.53 -25.80 -5.36
CA ASN A 184 15.41 -24.87 -4.22
C ASN A 184 14.24 -25.19 -3.25
N GLU A 185 13.16 -25.84 -3.72
CA GLU A 185 12.02 -26.23 -2.87
C GLU A 185 12.37 -27.43 -1.97
N ASN A 186 13.25 -28.33 -2.42
CA ASN A 186 13.79 -29.41 -1.59
C ASN A 186 14.76 -28.91 -0.50
N PHE A 187 15.23 -27.65 -0.58
CA PHE A 187 16.17 -27.07 0.39
C PHE A 187 15.47 -26.57 1.67
N ARG A 188 14.18 -26.20 1.60
CA ARG A 188 13.42 -25.70 2.76
C ARG A 188 12.82 -26.80 3.64
N GLN A 189 12.52 -27.97 3.09
CA GLN A 189 11.89 -29.06 3.85
C GLN A 189 12.89 -29.96 4.60
N SER A 190 14.19 -29.90 4.32
CA SER A 190 15.17 -30.87 4.84
C SER A 190 15.91 -30.44 6.12
N HIS A 191 15.76 -29.21 6.62
CA HIS A 191 16.48 -28.71 7.82
C HIS A 191 15.58 -28.02 8.85
N LEU A 192 14.63 -28.78 9.42
CA LEU A 192 14.10 -28.51 10.77
C LEU A 192 15.13 -28.95 11.83
N GLN A 193 16.36 -28.42 11.74
CA GLN A 193 17.31 -28.51 12.85
C GLN A 193 16.86 -27.55 13.95
N GLN A 194 16.94 -27.98 15.21
CA GLN A 194 16.65 -27.10 16.34
C GLN A 194 17.55 -25.85 16.24
N GLN A 195 16.99 -24.66 16.45
CA GLN A 195 17.74 -23.40 16.40
C GLN A 195 17.74 -22.72 17.77
N TYR A 196 18.75 -21.89 18.02
CA TYR A 196 18.78 -20.96 19.14
C TYR A 196 18.25 -19.61 18.69
N VAL A 197 17.28 -19.08 19.44
CA VAL A 197 16.56 -17.85 19.12
C VAL A 197 16.90 -16.78 20.15
N LEU A 198 17.10 -15.54 19.68
CA LEU A 198 17.33 -14.37 20.52
C LEU A 198 16.06 -14.02 21.30
N LYS A 199 16.11 -14.04 22.63
CA LYS A 199 14.99 -13.65 23.50
C LYS A 199 14.60 -12.20 23.27
N GLN A 200 13.31 -11.89 23.26
CA GLN A 200 12.79 -10.54 22.98
C GLN A 200 12.59 -9.67 24.23
N ASN A 201 13.02 -10.15 25.41
CA ASN A 201 12.82 -9.46 26.68
C ASN A 201 13.55 -8.10 26.76
N TYR A 202 14.54 -7.87 25.89
CA TYR A 202 15.22 -6.58 25.77
C TYR A 202 14.27 -5.43 25.39
N ARG A 203 13.13 -5.72 24.76
CA ARG A 203 12.10 -4.71 24.45
C ARG A 203 11.49 -4.05 25.69
N ASN A 204 11.64 -4.68 26.85
CA ASN A 204 11.21 -4.13 28.14
C ASN A 204 12.34 -3.39 28.88
N MET A 205 13.53 -3.29 28.27
CA MET A 205 14.68 -2.59 28.84
C MET A 205 14.78 -1.18 28.28
N VAL A 206 15.44 -0.30 29.04
CA VAL A 206 15.82 1.03 28.55
C VAL A 206 16.84 0.87 27.41
N VAL A 207 16.68 1.63 26.34
CA VAL A 207 17.41 1.48 25.06
C VAL A 207 18.92 1.52 25.26
N GLU A 208 19.46 2.43 26.07
CA GLU A 208 20.91 2.56 26.28
C GLU A 208 21.48 1.33 27.00
N LYS A 209 20.76 0.79 27.99
CA LYS A 209 21.18 -0.43 28.70
C LYS A 209 21.17 -1.65 27.78
N TRP A 210 20.15 -1.76 26.93
CA TRP A 210 20.11 -2.81 25.92
C TRP A 210 21.25 -2.64 24.92
N HIS A 211 21.52 -1.42 24.47
CA HIS A 211 22.58 -1.14 23.50
C HIS A 211 23.96 -1.58 24.01
N ASP A 212 24.28 -1.31 25.29
CA ASP A 212 25.53 -1.80 25.90
C ASP A 212 25.65 -3.33 25.84
N GLU A 213 24.58 -4.04 26.23
CA GLU A 213 24.55 -5.50 26.17
C GLU A 213 24.59 -6.03 24.72
N TYR A 214 23.91 -5.36 23.80
CA TYR A 214 23.90 -5.67 22.38
C TYR A 214 25.30 -5.55 21.78
N VAL A 215 26.02 -4.46 22.04
CA VAL A 215 27.37 -4.23 21.51
C VAL A 215 28.33 -5.29 22.05
N GLN A 216 28.23 -5.62 23.34
CA GLN A 216 29.02 -6.67 23.95
C GLN A 216 28.73 -8.04 23.31
N LEU A 217 27.46 -8.41 23.19
CA LEU A 217 27.04 -9.70 22.63
C LEU A 217 27.42 -9.83 21.15
N ARG A 218 27.23 -8.77 20.36
CA ARG A 218 27.69 -8.68 18.97
C ARG A 218 29.20 -8.92 18.88
N GLY A 219 29.98 -8.25 19.72
CA GLY A 219 31.44 -8.39 19.74
C GLY A 219 31.91 -9.81 20.08
N ILE A 220 31.23 -10.47 21.03
CA ILE A 220 31.50 -11.87 21.38
C ILE A 220 31.23 -12.79 20.18
N ILE A 221 30.06 -12.65 19.55
CA ILE A 221 29.65 -13.50 18.44
C ILE A 221 30.56 -13.29 17.23
N ASP A 222 30.81 -12.04 16.80
CA ASP A 222 31.63 -11.76 15.62
C ASP A 222 33.07 -12.31 15.80
N LYS A 223 33.67 -12.08 16.98
CA LYS A 223 34.97 -12.65 17.36
C LYS A 223 34.98 -14.18 17.26
N CYS A 224 33.94 -14.86 17.76
CA CYS A 224 33.85 -16.32 17.70
C CYS A 224 33.70 -16.81 16.25
N LEU A 225 32.85 -16.16 15.45
CA LEU A 225 32.63 -16.51 14.04
C LEU A 225 33.91 -16.27 13.21
N GLN A 226 34.61 -15.17 13.42
CA GLN A 226 35.87 -14.85 12.74
C GLN A 226 36.95 -15.90 13.05
N ARG A 227 37.10 -16.30 14.32
CA ARG A 227 38.03 -17.36 14.74
C ARG A 227 37.66 -18.73 14.19
N ALA A 228 36.37 -19.06 14.16
CA ALA A 228 35.89 -20.31 13.56
C ALA A 228 36.23 -20.37 12.07
N LEU A 229 36.01 -19.28 11.33
CA LEU A 229 36.37 -19.16 9.92
C LEU A 229 37.89 -19.22 9.69
N ALA A 230 38.70 -18.57 10.54
CA ALA A 230 40.16 -18.64 10.45
C ALA A 230 40.70 -20.07 10.66
N THR A 231 40.10 -20.81 11.60
CA THR A 231 40.46 -22.21 11.89
C THR A 231 40.19 -23.13 10.70
N SER A 232 39.13 -22.87 9.92
CA SER A 232 38.85 -23.61 8.68
C SER A 232 39.93 -23.45 7.60
N SER A 233 40.63 -22.31 7.57
CA SER A 233 41.65 -21.99 6.56
C SER A 233 43.04 -22.55 6.86
N THR A 234 43.28 -23.03 8.08
CA THR A 234 44.61 -23.42 8.59
C THR A 234 44.74 -24.90 8.93
N ALA A 235 43.74 -25.73 8.60
CA ALA A 235 43.73 -27.16 8.89
C ALA A 235 44.86 -27.91 8.15
N THR A 236 46.01 -28.05 8.82
CA THR A 236 46.97 -29.12 8.58
C THR A 236 46.53 -30.35 9.37
N ALA A 237 46.74 -31.54 8.80
CA ALA A 237 46.03 -32.78 9.08
C ALA A 237 46.18 -33.40 10.49
N ASP A 238 46.77 -32.71 11.47
CA ASP A 238 47.09 -33.28 12.79
C ASP A 238 46.57 -32.40 13.95
N ALA A 239 45.26 -32.41 14.18
CA ALA A 239 44.63 -32.22 15.49
C ALA A 239 43.15 -32.59 15.40
N ALA A 240 42.56 -33.10 16.49
CA ALA A 240 41.15 -33.46 16.61
C ALA A 240 40.19 -32.24 16.58
N ALA A 241 40.27 -31.44 15.51
CA ALA A 241 39.45 -30.26 15.29
C ALA A 241 38.15 -30.64 14.58
N VAL A 242 37.05 -30.06 15.03
CA VAL A 242 35.73 -30.15 14.38
C VAL A 242 35.87 -29.81 12.90
N THR A 243 35.58 -30.77 12.01
CA THR A 243 35.67 -30.56 10.55
C THR A 243 34.53 -29.65 10.12
N ILE A 244 34.83 -28.36 9.91
CA ILE A 244 33.87 -27.39 9.37
C ILE A 244 33.58 -27.76 7.91
N THR A 245 32.35 -28.15 7.60
CA THR A 245 31.93 -28.44 6.23
C THR A 245 31.85 -27.16 5.41
N GLY A 246 31.96 -27.25 4.07
CA GLY A 246 31.81 -26.08 3.20
C GLY A 246 30.46 -25.37 3.35
N GLU A 247 29.40 -26.14 3.61
CA GLU A 247 28.07 -25.61 3.92
C GLU A 247 28.03 -24.84 5.24
N MET A 248 28.64 -25.39 6.30
CA MET A 248 28.75 -24.69 7.59
C MET A 248 29.56 -23.39 7.44
N GLN A 249 30.63 -23.40 6.64
CA GLN A 249 31.43 -22.21 6.37
C GLN A 249 30.61 -21.10 5.70
N GLN A 250 29.74 -21.44 4.74
CA GLN A 250 28.82 -20.47 4.11
C GLN A 250 27.81 -19.90 5.11
N ARG A 251 27.23 -20.74 5.98
CA ARG A 251 26.31 -20.28 7.04
C ARG A 251 27.01 -19.35 8.04
N LEU A 252 28.24 -19.67 8.46
CA LEU A 252 29.06 -18.80 9.30
C LEU A 252 29.35 -17.44 8.63
N GLN A 253 29.68 -17.43 7.34
CA GLN A 253 29.89 -16.19 6.58
C GLN A 253 28.61 -15.36 6.48
N LYS A 254 27.46 -16.02 6.24
CA LYS A 254 26.16 -15.36 6.17
C LYS A 254 25.78 -14.65 7.48
N LEU A 255 26.10 -15.25 8.63
CA LEU A 255 25.87 -14.63 9.94
C LEU A 255 26.67 -13.33 10.11
N ARG A 256 27.86 -13.24 9.54
CA ARG A 256 28.75 -12.06 9.63
C ARG A 256 28.39 -10.93 8.64
N LEU A 257 27.42 -11.12 7.75
CA LEU A 257 27.01 -10.08 6.81
C LEU A 257 26.44 -8.87 7.57
N THR A 258 26.90 -7.66 7.21
CA THR A 258 26.39 -6.39 7.72
C THR A 258 25.00 -6.08 7.17
N GLN A 259 24.33 -5.06 7.72
CA GLN A 259 23.03 -4.63 7.20
C GLN A 259 23.09 -4.34 5.69
N ILE A 260 24.04 -3.50 5.26
CA ILE A 260 24.14 -3.07 3.86
C ILE A 260 24.47 -4.24 2.92
N GLU A 261 25.33 -5.18 3.35
CA GLU A 261 25.61 -6.39 2.57
C GLU A 261 24.34 -7.24 2.41
N ARG A 262 23.56 -7.43 3.48
CA ARG A 262 22.30 -8.20 3.42
C ARG A 262 21.29 -7.56 2.48
N GLU A 263 21.12 -6.24 2.55
CA GLU A 263 20.20 -5.48 1.68
C GLU A 263 20.63 -5.54 0.22
N VAL A 264 21.91 -5.29 -0.09
CA VAL A 264 22.45 -5.35 -1.46
C VAL A 264 22.35 -6.76 -2.04
N LEU A 265 22.74 -7.79 -1.27
CA LEU A 265 22.63 -9.18 -1.73
C LEU A 265 21.17 -9.56 -1.99
N LYS A 266 20.24 -9.08 -1.17
CA LYS A 266 18.81 -9.31 -1.39
C LYS A 266 18.32 -8.62 -2.65
N ALA A 267 18.73 -7.39 -2.92
CA ALA A 267 18.36 -6.70 -4.16
C ALA A 267 18.90 -7.42 -5.40
N LEU A 268 20.18 -7.83 -5.39
CA LEU A 268 20.82 -8.57 -6.48
C LEU A 268 20.19 -9.96 -6.72
N GLU A 269 19.66 -10.61 -5.68
CA GLU A 269 18.89 -11.85 -5.81
C GLU A 269 17.62 -11.65 -6.66
N LEU A 270 17.01 -10.46 -6.57
CA LEU A 270 15.73 -10.14 -7.20
C LEU A 270 15.88 -9.66 -8.64
N SER A 271 16.77 -8.69 -8.89
CA SER A 271 17.00 -8.15 -10.23
C SER A 271 18.28 -7.30 -10.30
N ASN A 272 19.04 -7.42 -11.39
CA ASN A 272 20.22 -6.60 -11.63
C ASN A 272 19.93 -5.31 -12.44
N ASP A 273 18.86 -5.30 -13.24
CA ASP A 273 18.60 -4.23 -14.22
C ASP A 273 17.99 -2.97 -13.60
N LYS A 274 17.39 -3.09 -12.41
CA LYS A 274 16.58 -2.06 -11.76
C LYS A 274 17.16 -1.56 -10.44
N ILE A 275 18.48 -1.69 -10.29
CA ILE A 275 19.25 -1.23 -9.13
C ILE A 275 20.12 -0.05 -9.56
N VAL A 276 20.20 0.97 -8.70
CA VAL A 276 21.15 2.08 -8.85
C VAL A 276 22.14 2.07 -7.69
N ALA A 277 23.43 2.24 -7.97
CA ALA A 277 24.48 2.35 -6.96
C ALA A 277 25.24 3.69 -7.02
N VAL A 278 25.48 4.28 -5.86
CA VAL A 278 26.21 5.54 -5.69
C VAL A 278 27.36 5.32 -4.74
N TYR A 279 28.57 5.49 -5.25
CA TYR A 279 29.79 5.38 -4.45
C TYR A 279 30.24 6.77 -4.02
N ARG A 280 30.42 6.98 -2.71
CA ARG A 280 31.01 8.21 -2.17
C ARG A 280 32.47 7.98 -1.78
N GLU A 281 33.36 8.77 -2.34
CA GLU A 281 34.80 8.72 -2.04
C GLU A 281 35.31 10.08 -1.56
N TRP A 282 36.23 10.09 -0.61
CA TRP A 282 36.90 11.31 -0.15
C TRP A 282 38.18 11.55 -0.94
N SER A 283 38.45 12.81 -1.28
CA SER A 283 39.64 13.22 -2.05
C SER A 283 40.96 12.88 -1.35
N ALA A 284 41.01 12.92 -0.02
CA ALA A 284 42.16 12.52 0.78
C ALA A 284 41.90 11.16 1.48
N GLN A 285 42.56 10.11 0.99
CA GLN A 285 42.49 8.77 1.56
C GLN A 285 43.54 8.63 2.68
N LEU A 286 43.08 8.46 3.92
CA LEU A 286 43.93 8.03 5.04
C LEU A 286 44.00 6.50 5.09
N SER A 287 45.13 5.94 5.54
CA SER A 287 45.30 4.50 5.69
C SER A 287 44.26 3.95 6.67
N ALA A 288 43.40 3.06 6.22
CA ALA A 288 42.31 2.57 7.03
C ALA A 288 42.79 1.67 8.18
N LYS A 289 42.09 1.77 9.33
CA LYS A 289 42.44 1.04 10.57
C LYS A 289 42.09 -0.46 10.54
N ASP A 290 41.21 -0.90 9.63
CA ASP A 290 40.73 -2.29 9.56
C ASP A 290 40.78 -2.85 8.12
N ALA A 291 41.78 -3.69 7.85
CA ALA A 291 42.00 -4.27 6.52
C ALA A 291 40.89 -5.24 6.06
N GLU A 292 40.24 -5.96 7.00
CA GLU A 292 39.21 -6.94 6.64
C GLU A 292 37.93 -6.24 6.15
N SER A 293 37.49 -5.21 6.89
CA SER A 293 36.31 -4.43 6.54
C SER A 293 36.46 -3.74 5.18
N ASN A 294 37.66 -3.22 4.87
CA ASN A 294 37.94 -2.63 3.56
C ASN A 294 37.93 -3.65 2.42
N GLU A 295 38.48 -4.84 2.65
CA GLU A 295 38.44 -5.91 1.65
C GLU A 295 36.99 -6.33 1.35
N ARG A 296 36.15 -6.45 2.38
CA ARG A 296 34.72 -6.75 2.22
C ARG A 296 33.98 -5.63 1.49
N LEU A 297 34.26 -4.37 1.83
CA LEU A 297 33.68 -3.22 1.15
C LEU A 297 34.06 -3.18 -0.33
N ARG A 298 35.34 -3.43 -0.65
CA ARG A 298 35.80 -3.55 -2.03
C ARG A 298 35.07 -4.66 -2.77
N LYS A 299 34.95 -5.85 -2.17
CA LYS A 299 34.19 -6.97 -2.75
C LYS A 299 32.71 -6.61 -3.01
N LEU A 300 32.07 -5.86 -2.11
CA LEU A 300 30.70 -5.40 -2.30
C LEU A 300 30.58 -4.42 -3.48
N LYS A 301 31.50 -3.44 -3.57
CA LYS A 301 31.57 -2.50 -4.72
C LYS A 301 31.85 -3.23 -6.03
N ASP A 302 32.74 -4.22 -6.03
CA ASP A 302 33.05 -5.05 -7.20
C ASP A 302 31.81 -5.87 -7.62
N GLN A 303 31.12 -6.50 -6.66
CA GLN A 303 29.89 -7.26 -6.94
C GLN A 303 28.81 -6.40 -7.60
N LEU A 304 28.57 -5.18 -7.09
CA LEU A 304 27.62 -4.26 -7.73
C LEU A 304 28.09 -3.85 -9.12
N THR A 305 29.35 -3.42 -9.25
CA THR A 305 29.90 -2.95 -10.54
C THR A 305 29.91 -4.05 -11.61
N MET A 306 30.08 -5.32 -11.22
CA MET A 306 30.06 -6.47 -12.13
C MET A 306 28.65 -6.90 -12.54
N ASN A 307 27.64 -6.69 -11.69
CA ASN A 307 26.27 -7.12 -11.96
C ASN A 307 25.40 -6.03 -12.59
N LEU A 308 25.71 -4.75 -12.35
CA LEU A 308 24.96 -3.61 -12.85
C LEU A 308 25.47 -3.12 -14.21
N SER A 309 24.59 -2.49 -15.00
CA SER A 309 25.00 -1.76 -16.21
C SER A 309 25.85 -0.53 -15.84
N THR A 310 26.70 -0.08 -16.78
CA THR A 310 27.55 1.11 -16.57
C THR A 310 26.74 2.38 -16.31
N ASP A 311 25.49 2.42 -16.79
CA ASP A 311 24.57 3.53 -16.57
C ASP A 311 23.83 3.44 -15.23
N ASN A 312 23.95 2.34 -14.51
CA ASN A 312 23.28 2.09 -13.23
C ASN A 312 24.16 2.37 -12.00
N TYR A 313 25.44 2.73 -12.17
CA TYR A 313 26.27 3.18 -11.04
C TYR A 313 26.98 4.51 -11.31
N THR A 314 27.39 5.21 -10.26
CA THR A 314 28.19 6.43 -10.36
C THR A 314 29.06 6.60 -9.13
N THR A 315 30.21 7.23 -9.28
CA THR A 315 31.09 7.62 -8.17
C THR A 315 31.09 9.13 -8.04
N LEU A 316 30.96 9.63 -6.82
CA LEU A 316 31.02 11.05 -6.48
C LEU A 316 32.12 11.27 -5.44
N VAL A 317 32.93 12.29 -5.67
CA VAL A 317 34.07 12.63 -4.82
C VAL A 317 33.74 13.85 -3.97
N VAL A 318 33.99 13.74 -2.67
CA VAL A 318 33.88 14.83 -1.70
C VAL A 318 35.27 15.41 -1.44
N SER A 319 35.38 16.73 -1.50
CA SER A 319 36.60 17.44 -1.10
C SER A 319 36.80 17.34 0.42
N GLY A 320 38.05 17.22 0.88
CA GLY A 320 38.37 17.12 2.31
C GLY A 320 38.84 15.74 2.79
N ASN A 321 38.99 15.61 4.11
CA ASN A 321 39.56 14.44 4.79
C ASN A 321 38.46 13.58 5.44
N PHE A 322 38.66 12.26 5.41
CA PHE A 322 37.76 11.25 5.99
C PHE A 322 37.41 11.43 7.48
N GLU A 323 38.18 12.19 8.27
CA GLU A 323 37.86 12.45 9.69
C GLU A 323 36.56 13.25 9.86
N GLU A 324 36.17 14.00 8.83
CA GLU A 324 34.84 14.60 8.69
C GLU A 324 33.87 13.55 8.14
N THR A 325 33.62 12.49 8.92
CA THR A 325 32.74 11.38 8.49
C THR A 325 31.32 11.82 8.09
N ILE A 326 30.92 13.01 8.52
CA ILE A 326 29.59 13.61 8.32
C ILE A 326 29.71 14.79 7.36
N ILE A 327 28.85 14.81 6.35
CA ILE A 327 28.71 15.95 5.43
C ILE A 327 28.10 17.12 6.20
N ASP A 328 28.84 18.21 6.28
CA ASP A 328 28.42 19.48 6.88
C ASP A 328 27.90 20.44 5.79
N PRO A 329 26.58 20.69 5.68
CA PRO A 329 26.00 21.54 4.63
C PRO A 329 26.41 23.01 4.74
N ASP A 330 26.92 23.47 5.90
CA ASP A 330 27.38 24.85 6.07
C ASP A 330 28.74 25.10 5.40
N LYS A 331 29.42 24.03 4.94
CA LYS A 331 30.65 24.13 4.15
C LYS A 331 30.33 24.19 2.66
N GLU A 332 30.83 25.23 1.99
CA GLU A 332 30.63 25.45 0.54
C GLU A 332 31.04 24.25 -0.33
N GLU A 333 32.12 23.54 0.04
CA GLU A 333 32.59 22.35 -0.67
C GLU A 333 31.59 21.18 -0.59
N HIS A 334 30.97 21.00 0.58
CA HIS A 334 29.98 19.96 0.85
C HIS A 334 28.62 20.30 0.22
N GLU A 335 28.20 21.55 0.29
CA GLU A 335 27.01 22.04 -0.42
C GLU A 335 27.14 21.83 -1.95
N THR A 336 28.33 22.11 -2.49
CA THR A 336 28.64 21.83 -3.90
C THR A 336 28.57 20.33 -4.22
N TYR A 337 29.04 19.47 -3.32
CA TYR A 337 28.90 18.02 -3.46
C TYR A 337 27.44 17.57 -3.42
N LEU A 338 26.64 18.05 -2.46
CA LEU A 338 25.22 17.72 -2.33
C LEU A 338 24.43 18.17 -3.56
N SER A 339 24.75 19.35 -4.11
CA SER A 339 24.18 19.84 -5.37
C SER A 339 24.51 18.93 -6.55
N LYS A 340 25.76 18.44 -6.64
CA LYS A 340 26.17 17.45 -7.65
C LYS A 340 25.46 16.12 -7.46
N PHE A 341 25.33 15.66 -6.21
CA PHE A 341 24.60 14.44 -5.85
C PHE A 341 23.15 14.54 -6.31
N LYS A 342 22.43 15.59 -5.90
CA LYS A 342 21.03 15.84 -6.29
C LYS A 342 20.87 15.72 -7.81
N ASN A 343 21.58 16.55 -8.57
CA ASN A 343 21.41 16.61 -10.02
C ASN A 343 21.74 15.26 -10.69
N LYS A 344 22.83 14.61 -10.26
CA LYS A 344 23.26 13.34 -10.86
C LYS A 344 22.26 12.21 -10.60
N ILE A 345 21.69 12.16 -9.41
CA ILE A 345 20.70 11.14 -9.04
C ILE A 345 19.36 11.40 -9.72
N THR A 346 18.89 12.66 -9.73
CA THR A 346 17.65 13.01 -10.43
C THR A 346 17.72 12.64 -11.91
N ASP A 347 18.80 13.03 -12.60
CA ASP A 347 18.97 12.71 -14.03
C ASP A 347 19.04 11.21 -14.29
N LYS A 348 19.77 10.46 -13.44
CA LYS A 348 19.92 9.01 -13.59
C LYS A 348 18.59 8.29 -13.37
N LEU A 349 17.86 8.63 -12.30
CA LEU A 349 16.54 8.05 -12.04
C LEU A 349 15.57 8.44 -13.15
N ARG A 350 15.55 9.71 -13.58
CA ARG A 350 14.70 10.17 -14.69
C ARG A 350 14.92 9.34 -15.95
N ASN A 351 16.17 9.21 -16.41
CA ASN A 351 16.49 8.46 -17.63
C ASN A 351 16.05 7.00 -17.55
N LEU A 352 16.32 6.33 -16.42
CA LEU A 352 15.91 4.93 -16.21
C LEU A 352 14.39 4.78 -16.15
N ILE A 353 13.69 5.74 -15.55
CA ILE A 353 12.23 5.75 -15.50
C ILE A 353 11.65 5.96 -16.90
N GLU A 354 12.17 6.91 -17.68
CA GLU A 354 11.71 7.16 -19.05
C GLU A 354 11.93 5.95 -19.97
N GLU A 355 13.08 5.29 -19.88
CA GLU A 355 13.39 4.09 -20.65
C GLU A 355 12.39 2.95 -20.35
N HIS A 356 12.10 2.71 -19.07
CA HIS A 356 11.14 1.67 -18.68
C HIS A 356 9.70 2.04 -19.05
N ILE A 357 9.28 3.30 -18.88
CA ILE A 357 7.94 3.78 -19.21
C ILE A 357 7.69 3.72 -20.72
N ALA A 358 8.68 4.10 -21.56
CA ALA A 358 8.52 4.08 -23.01
C ALA A 358 8.21 2.69 -23.56
N ASN A 359 8.60 1.64 -22.82
CA ASN A 359 8.35 0.25 -23.15
C ASN A 359 7.07 -0.33 -22.49
N ASP A 360 6.38 0.42 -21.62
CA ASP A 360 5.20 -0.04 -20.88
C ASP A 360 3.88 0.30 -21.61
N PRO A 361 3.14 -0.70 -22.13
CA PRO A 361 1.87 -0.47 -22.82
C PRO A 361 0.76 0.04 -21.88
N ASP A 362 0.88 -0.15 -20.56
CA ASP A 362 -0.13 0.30 -19.59
C ASP A 362 -0.09 1.83 -19.39
N VAL A 363 1.04 2.48 -19.71
CA VAL A 363 1.22 3.94 -19.63
C VAL A 363 0.87 4.63 -20.95
N ILE A 364 0.92 3.91 -22.08
CA ILE A 364 0.67 4.45 -23.42
C ILE A 364 -0.85 4.51 -23.68
N LYS A 365 -1.43 5.72 -23.54
CA LYS A 365 -2.88 6.01 -23.73
C LYS A 365 -3.48 5.38 -25.00
N GLY A 366 -4.24 4.29 -24.83
CA GLY A 366 -5.06 3.67 -25.88
C GLY A 366 -6.37 4.42 -26.13
N ARG A 367 -6.79 4.53 -27.41
CA ARG A 367 -7.88 5.41 -27.89
C ARG A 367 -9.32 4.86 -27.76
N LYS A 368 -9.60 3.81 -26.96
CA LYS A 368 -10.98 3.31 -26.73
C LYS A 368 -11.42 3.50 -25.29
N LYS A 369 -11.75 4.75 -24.96
CA LYS A 369 -12.01 5.23 -23.60
C LYS A 369 -13.07 4.43 -22.83
N THR A 370 -14.25 4.18 -23.38
CA THR A 370 -15.36 3.54 -22.64
C THR A 370 -15.11 2.05 -22.31
N VAL A 371 -14.70 1.23 -23.27
CA VAL A 371 -14.47 -0.21 -23.02
C VAL A 371 -13.33 -0.39 -22.02
N GLN A 372 -12.29 0.44 -22.13
CA GLN A 372 -11.20 0.46 -21.17
C GLN A 372 -11.70 0.89 -19.79
N GLU A 373 -12.46 1.97 -19.66
CA GLU A 373 -13.02 2.41 -18.37
C GLU A 373 -13.84 1.33 -17.68
N ILE A 374 -14.73 0.64 -18.41
CA ILE A 374 -15.55 -0.45 -17.86
C ILE A 374 -14.70 -1.66 -17.49
N PHE A 375 -13.67 -1.95 -18.27
CA PHE A 375 -12.71 -2.99 -17.94
C PHE A 375 -11.90 -2.67 -16.69
N HIS A 376 -11.39 -1.43 -16.54
CA HIS A 376 -10.66 -1.02 -15.33
C HIS A 376 -11.54 -1.13 -14.10
N GLU A 377 -12.77 -0.62 -14.18
CA GLU A 377 -13.75 -0.74 -13.10
C GLU A 377 -14.04 -2.21 -12.75
N HIS A 378 -14.37 -3.05 -13.75
CA HIS A 378 -14.61 -4.47 -13.51
C HIS A 378 -13.36 -5.19 -12.97
N SER A 379 -12.17 -4.78 -13.37
CA SER A 379 -10.92 -5.39 -12.89
C SER A 379 -10.64 -5.12 -11.42
N THR A 380 -11.04 -3.96 -10.88
CA THR A 380 -11.00 -3.68 -9.44
C THR A 380 -11.81 -4.73 -8.66
N HIS A 381 -13.00 -5.06 -9.14
CA HIS A 381 -13.84 -6.10 -8.53
C HIS A 381 -13.27 -7.51 -8.72
N LEU A 382 -12.71 -7.82 -9.89
CA LEU A 382 -12.03 -9.11 -10.12
C LEU A 382 -10.80 -9.31 -9.23
N ARG A 383 -10.09 -8.24 -8.88
CA ARG A 383 -8.97 -8.30 -7.93
C ARG A 383 -9.48 -8.65 -6.53
N THR A 384 -10.53 -7.98 -6.05
CA THR A 384 -11.15 -8.32 -4.76
C THR A 384 -11.67 -9.75 -4.75
N LEU A 385 -12.31 -10.21 -5.84
CA LEU A 385 -12.70 -11.61 -6.02
C LEU A 385 -11.47 -12.53 -5.89
N HIS A 386 -10.38 -12.22 -6.60
CA HIS A 386 -9.16 -13.04 -6.59
C HIS A 386 -8.53 -13.14 -5.19
N GLU A 387 -8.54 -12.06 -4.41
CA GLU A 387 -8.12 -12.11 -3.00
C GLU A 387 -8.93 -13.11 -2.19
N HIS A 388 -10.27 -13.12 -2.34
CA HIS A 388 -11.13 -14.10 -1.66
C HIS A 388 -10.88 -15.53 -2.17
N GLN A 389 -10.62 -15.71 -3.47
CA GLN A 389 -10.26 -17.01 -4.07
C GLN A 389 -8.94 -17.54 -3.51
N MET A 390 -7.95 -16.67 -3.30
CA MET A 390 -6.64 -17.04 -2.72
C MET A 390 -6.76 -17.38 -1.24
N ALA A 391 -7.55 -16.62 -0.48
CA ALA A 391 -7.80 -16.92 0.93
C ALA A 391 -8.43 -18.30 1.13
N ARG A 392 -9.28 -18.75 0.17
CA ARG A 392 -10.01 -20.03 0.23
C ARG A 392 -10.65 -20.23 1.61
N ALA A 393 -11.31 -19.19 2.12
CA ALA A 393 -11.77 -19.17 3.50
C ALA A 393 -12.92 -20.16 3.78
N LEU A 394 -13.75 -20.45 2.77
CA LEU A 394 -14.89 -21.36 2.87
C LEU A 394 -14.42 -22.82 2.94
N VAL A 395 -14.87 -23.55 3.96
CA VAL A 395 -14.68 -25.01 4.09
C VAL A 395 -15.91 -25.74 3.57
N SER A 396 -17.09 -25.39 4.07
CA SER A 396 -18.35 -25.99 3.63
C SER A 396 -19.55 -25.07 3.88
N SER A 397 -20.55 -25.18 3.01
CA SER A 397 -21.87 -24.58 3.19
C SER A 397 -22.92 -25.38 2.40
N THR A 398 -24.14 -25.45 2.93
CA THR A 398 -25.31 -26.08 2.28
C THR A 398 -25.99 -25.14 1.27
N VAL A 399 -25.76 -23.83 1.39
CA VAL A 399 -26.43 -22.78 0.60
C VAL A 399 -26.23 -22.96 -0.91
N PRO A 400 -25.01 -23.22 -1.44
CA PRO A 400 -24.82 -23.37 -2.88
C PRO A 400 -25.65 -24.50 -3.50
N SER A 401 -25.81 -25.62 -2.78
CA SER A 401 -26.58 -26.78 -3.25
C SER A 401 -28.09 -26.46 -3.32
N ARG A 402 -28.63 -25.80 -2.29
CA ARG A 402 -30.03 -25.36 -2.24
C ARG A 402 -30.32 -24.29 -3.30
N LEU A 403 -29.44 -23.29 -3.42
CA LEU A 403 -29.55 -22.23 -4.42
C LEU A 403 -29.53 -22.83 -5.82
N LYS A 404 -28.60 -23.76 -6.11
CA LYS A 404 -28.56 -24.49 -7.38
C LYS A 404 -29.87 -25.21 -7.66
N GLN A 405 -30.44 -25.92 -6.68
CA GLN A 405 -31.72 -26.63 -6.88
C GLN A 405 -32.86 -25.67 -7.24
N ASN A 406 -33.02 -24.58 -6.48
CA ASN A 406 -34.07 -23.58 -6.74
C ASN A 406 -33.89 -22.92 -8.11
N LEU A 407 -32.65 -22.56 -8.45
CA LEU A 407 -32.31 -21.93 -9.72
C LEU A 407 -32.56 -22.86 -10.91
N MET A 408 -32.12 -24.12 -10.83
CA MET A 408 -32.33 -25.10 -11.89
C MET A 408 -33.81 -25.40 -12.14
N ASN A 409 -34.64 -25.37 -11.10
CA ASN A 409 -36.09 -25.52 -11.24
C ASN A 409 -36.70 -24.36 -12.04
N ASN A 410 -36.33 -23.12 -11.71
CA ASN A 410 -36.79 -21.93 -12.43
C ASN A 410 -36.32 -21.92 -13.88
N PHE A 411 -35.04 -22.27 -14.10
CA PHE A 411 -34.42 -22.35 -15.43
C PHE A 411 -35.12 -23.36 -16.33
N ARG A 412 -35.40 -24.58 -15.84
CA ARG A 412 -36.07 -25.64 -16.62
C ARG A 412 -37.53 -25.34 -16.92
N ASN A 413 -38.21 -24.66 -16.01
CA ASN A 413 -39.63 -24.31 -16.15
C ASN A 413 -39.84 -22.99 -16.92
N GLY A 414 -38.78 -22.29 -17.34
CA GLY A 414 -38.87 -20.97 -17.96
C GLY A 414 -39.57 -19.93 -17.08
N SER A 415 -39.54 -20.13 -15.76
CA SER A 415 -40.32 -19.34 -14.80
C SER A 415 -39.55 -18.10 -14.36
N ARG A 416 -40.24 -16.96 -14.30
CA ARG A 416 -39.68 -15.74 -13.70
C ARG A 416 -39.59 -15.89 -12.19
N HIS A 417 -38.56 -15.33 -11.58
CA HIS A 417 -38.28 -15.48 -10.15
C HIS A 417 -37.79 -14.18 -9.52
N ALA A 418 -37.66 -14.15 -8.19
CA ALA A 418 -37.08 -13.00 -7.48
C ALA A 418 -35.54 -13.09 -7.47
N PRO A 419 -34.83 -11.98 -7.15
CA PRO A 419 -33.41 -12.01 -6.81
C PRO A 419 -33.14 -12.85 -5.55
N TYR A 420 -31.97 -13.45 -5.46
CA TYR A 420 -31.52 -14.21 -4.29
C TYR A 420 -30.76 -13.30 -3.32
N PHE A 421 -31.04 -13.44 -2.03
CA PHE A 421 -30.42 -12.67 -0.95
C PHE A 421 -29.72 -13.60 0.04
N ILE A 422 -28.47 -13.29 0.37
CA ILE A 422 -27.68 -13.99 1.40
C ILE A 422 -27.38 -12.99 2.53
N CYS A 423 -27.94 -13.23 3.70
CA CYS A 423 -27.80 -12.35 4.86
C CYS A 423 -27.03 -13.02 5.99
N GLY A 424 -26.23 -12.26 6.73
CA GLY A 424 -25.49 -12.78 7.88
C GLY A 424 -24.61 -11.73 8.55
N ALA A 425 -24.24 -11.96 9.80
CA ALA A 425 -23.38 -11.05 10.58
C ALA A 425 -21.96 -10.91 9.97
N HIS A 426 -21.10 -10.07 10.55
CA HIS A 426 -19.71 -9.97 10.12
C HIS A 426 -19.01 -11.31 10.32
N GLY A 427 -18.10 -11.66 9.41
CA GLY A 427 -17.38 -12.95 9.49
C GLY A 427 -18.22 -14.20 9.16
N SER A 428 -19.53 -14.11 8.89
CA SER A 428 -20.38 -15.27 8.55
C SER A 428 -20.07 -15.97 7.22
N GLY A 429 -19.13 -15.46 6.42
CA GLY A 429 -18.71 -16.09 5.16
C GLY A 429 -19.44 -15.64 3.90
N LYS A 430 -20.26 -14.57 3.95
CA LYS A 430 -21.02 -14.01 2.79
C LYS A 430 -20.19 -13.87 1.51
N SER A 431 -19.10 -13.10 1.55
CA SER A 431 -18.25 -12.85 0.39
C SER A 431 -17.50 -14.11 -0.08
N ALA A 432 -17.12 -15.00 0.85
CA ALA A 432 -16.51 -16.28 0.53
C ALA A 432 -17.51 -17.21 -0.19
N LEU A 433 -18.79 -17.15 0.18
CA LEU A 433 -19.86 -17.91 -0.45
C LEU A 433 -20.18 -17.40 -1.86
N ILE A 434 -20.31 -16.09 -2.06
CA ILE A 434 -20.45 -15.50 -3.40
C ILE A 434 -19.25 -15.85 -4.28
N THR A 435 -18.04 -15.85 -3.73
CA THR A 435 -16.82 -16.22 -4.47
C THR A 435 -16.87 -17.67 -4.94
N SER A 436 -17.26 -18.62 -4.06
CA SER A 436 -17.46 -20.02 -4.43
C SER A 436 -18.57 -20.19 -5.48
N LEU A 437 -19.70 -19.50 -5.31
CA LEU A 437 -20.78 -19.51 -6.30
C LEU A 437 -20.30 -18.99 -7.66
N TYR A 438 -19.54 -17.90 -7.69
CA TYR A 438 -19.00 -17.33 -8.91
C TYR A 438 -18.16 -18.34 -9.68
N GLU A 439 -17.34 -19.14 -8.99
CA GLU A 439 -16.53 -20.22 -9.59
C GLU A 439 -17.38 -21.40 -10.09
N ASP A 440 -18.39 -21.79 -9.34
CA ASP A 440 -19.15 -23.02 -9.57
C ASP A 440 -20.26 -22.89 -10.62
N VAL A 441 -20.89 -21.72 -10.76
CA VAL A 441 -22.07 -21.55 -11.64
C VAL A 441 -21.89 -21.97 -13.10
N PRO A 442 -20.72 -21.82 -13.77
CA PRO A 442 -20.55 -22.32 -15.13
C PRO A 442 -20.70 -23.84 -15.22
N ASN A 443 -20.32 -24.57 -14.16
CA ASN A 443 -20.39 -26.03 -14.09
C ASN A 443 -21.82 -26.55 -13.88
N TRP A 444 -22.79 -25.66 -13.65
CA TRP A 444 -24.18 -26.05 -13.42
C TRP A 444 -24.96 -26.27 -14.72
N PHE A 445 -24.44 -25.76 -15.84
CA PHE A 445 -25.11 -25.78 -17.14
C PHE A 445 -24.35 -26.68 -18.13
N GLN A 446 -25.02 -26.99 -19.24
CA GLN A 446 -24.41 -27.79 -20.31
C GLN A 446 -23.29 -27.00 -21.00
N PRO A 447 -22.27 -27.68 -21.59
CA PRO A 447 -21.13 -27.00 -22.24
C PRO A 447 -21.49 -26.04 -23.39
N ASN A 448 -22.67 -26.22 -24.00
CA ASN A 448 -23.16 -25.34 -25.08
C ASN A 448 -23.82 -24.05 -24.57
N THR A 449 -24.10 -23.97 -23.27
CA THR A 449 -24.70 -22.79 -22.63
C THR A 449 -23.60 -21.81 -22.22
N ARG A 450 -23.69 -20.58 -22.71
CA ARG A 450 -22.75 -19.51 -22.38
C ARG A 450 -23.18 -18.81 -21.09
N VAL A 451 -22.40 -18.98 -20.03
CA VAL A 451 -22.62 -18.37 -18.72
C VAL A 451 -21.74 -17.15 -18.58
N HIS A 452 -22.35 -15.97 -18.56
CA HIS A 452 -21.67 -14.69 -18.32
C HIS A 452 -21.84 -14.29 -16.86
N ARG A 453 -20.76 -13.80 -16.22
CA ARG A 453 -20.76 -13.45 -14.79
C ARG A 453 -20.23 -12.04 -14.58
N VAL A 454 -20.99 -11.19 -13.90
CA VAL A 454 -20.58 -9.85 -13.48
C VAL A 454 -20.66 -9.78 -11.96
N ILE A 455 -19.58 -9.35 -11.32
CA ILE A 455 -19.50 -9.16 -9.87
C ILE A 455 -19.17 -7.71 -9.53
N ARG A 456 -19.79 -7.22 -8.45
CA ARG A 456 -19.60 -5.89 -7.88
C ARG A 456 -19.55 -6.00 -6.36
N PHE A 457 -18.53 -5.44 -5.75
CA PHE A 457 -18.43 -5.20 -4.31
C PHE A 457 -18.88 -3.77 -4.06
N ALA A 458 -19.94 -3.57 -3.26
CA ALA A 458 -20.44 -2.23 -2.96
C ALA A 458 -19.38 -1.40 -2.23
N ALA A 459 -19.31 -0.10 -2.55
CA ALA A 459 -18.34 0.85 -2.01
C ALA A 459 -16.85 0.50 -2.28
N ALA A 460 -16.55 -0.48 -3.13
CA ALA A 460 -15.17 -0.84 -3.48
C ALA A 460 -14.51 0.18 -4.42
N SER A 461 -15.27 1.04 -5.08
CA SER A 461 -14.85 2.13 -5.96
C SER A 461 -15.90 3.24 -5.90
N PRO A 462 -15.59 4.49 -6.29
CA PRO A 462 -16.59 5.55 -6.37
C PRO A 462 -17.80 5.15 -7.23
N ARG A 463 -17.55 4.48 -8.35
CA ARG A 463 -18.58 3.98 -9.27
C ARG A 463 -19.43 2.85 -8.71
N SER A 464 -18.96 2.14 -7.69
CA SER A 464 -19.71 1.10 -6.99
C SER A 464 -20.22 1.52 -5.62
N ALA A 465 -19.97 2.77 -5.20
CA ALA A 465 -20.54 3.35 -3.99
C ALA A 465 -21.96 3.89 -4.22
N TYR A 466 -22.26 4.39 -5.42
CA TYR A 466 -23.55 5.03 -5.74
C TYR A 466 -24.45 4.16 -6.62
N ASN A 467 -25.75 4.09 -6.29
CA ASN A 467 -26.74 3.26 -7.00
C ASN A 467 -26.81 3.53 -8.51
N LEU A 468 -26.91 4.81 -8.89
CA LEU A 468 -27.11 5.20 -10.28
C LEU A 468 -25.91 4.84 -11.16
N GLU A 469 -24.70 5.13 -10.65
CA GLU A 469 -23.46 4.87 -11.37
C GLU A 469 -23.15 3.38 -11.45
N LEU A 470 -23.37 2.63 -10.35
CA LEU A 470 -23.24 1.18 -10.35
C LEU A 470 -24.12 0.55 -11.43
N LEU A 471 -25.38 0.96 -11.50
CA LEU A 471 -26.32 0.46 -12.49
C LEU A 471 -25.91 0.85 -13.91
N ARG A 472 -25.45 2.08 -14.12
CA ARG A 472 -24.93 2.56 -15.41
C ARG A 472 -23.78 1.69 -15.90
N VAL A 473 -22.78 1.45 -15.06
CA VAL A 473 -21.62 0.60 -15.39
C VAL A 473 -22.04 -0.83 -15.69
N ILE A 474 -22.97 -1.40 -14.91
CA ILE A 474 -23.51 -2.75 -15.17
C ILE A 474 -24.23 -2.80 -16.53
N CYS A 475 -25.09 -1.83 -16.85
CA CYS A 475 -25.78 -1.75 -18.13
C CYS A 475 -24.82 -1.64 -19.32
N GLN A 476 -23.78 -0.82 -19.19
CA GLN A 476 -22.72 -0.69 -20.19
C GLN A 476 -21.96 -2.01 -20.37
N GLN A 477 -21.59 -2.69 -19.27
CA GLN A 477 -20.93 -3.99 -19.33
C GLN A 477 -21.80 -5.06 -19.99
N ILE A 478 -23.10 -5.14 -19.64
CA ILE A 478 -24.06 -6.07 -20.28
C ILE A 478 -24.14 -5.78 -21.79
N SER A 479 -24.21 -4.51 -22.17
CA SER A 479 -24.28 -4.11 -23.58
C SER A 479 -23.02 -4.53 -24.35
N ILE A 480 -21.84 -4.45 -23.74
CA ILE A 480 -20.56 -4.92 -24.30
C ILE A 480 -20.56 -6.45 -24.43
N ILE A 481 -20.97 -7.18 -23.38
CA ILE A 481 -20.99 -8.66 -23.35
C ILE A 481 -21.83 -9.23 -24.50
N TYR A 482 -23.02 -8.64 -24.71
CA TYR A 482 -24.01 -9.09 -25.69
C TYR A 482 -23.93 -8.36 -27.04
N ASN A 483 -22.98 -7.44 -27.22
CA ASN A 483 -22.79 -6.64 -28.44
C ASN A 483 -24.08 -5.90 -28.88
N ILE A 484 -24.77 -5.27 -27.92
CA ILE A 484 -26.03 -4.57 -28.15
C ILE A 484 -25.74 -3.13 -28.65
N PRO A 485 -26.20 -2.73 -29.86
CA PRO A 485 -25.87 -1.43 -30.46
C PRO A 485 -26.39 -0.21 -29.70
N GLU A 486 -27.48 -0.36 -28.93
CA GLU A 486 -28.05 0.67 -28.04
C GLU A 486 -27.33 0.75 -26.67
N GLY A 487 -26.10 0.24 -26.57
CA GLY A 487 -25.29 0.32 -25.35
C GLY A 487 -24.75 1.71 -25.01
N TYR A 488 -25.05 2.71 -25.83
CA TYR A 488 -24.56 4.08 -25.68
C TYR A 488 -25.64 4.96 -25.06
N LEU A 489 -25.37 5.41 -23.85
CA LEU A 489 -26.19 6.33 -23.07
C LEU A 489 -26.30 7.68 -23.81
N PRO A 490 -27.51 8.18 -24.15
CA PRO A 490 -27.68 9.54 -24.65
C PRO A 490 -27.19 10.55 -23.61
N LYS A 491 -26.55 11.65 -24.04
CA LYS A 491 -25.86 12.62 -23.16
C LYS A 491 -26.77 13.21 -22.07
N ASP A 492 -28.05 13.36 -22.34
CA ASP A 492 -29.03 13.98 -21.43
C ASP A 492 -29.75 12.96 -20.53
N ALA A 493 -29.59 11.66 -20.80
CA ALA A 493 -30.30 10.58 -20.13
C ALA A 493 -29.46 9.90 -19.04
N SER A 494 -28.21 10.34 -18.87
CA SER A 494 -27.26 9.74 -17.96
C SER A 494 -27.58 10.03 -16.49
N PHE A 495 -28.17 11.17 -16.17
CA PHE A 495 -28.45 11.58 -14.79
C PHE A 495 -29.89 11.30 -14.35
N ASP A 496 -30.72 10.69 -15.20
CA ASP A 496 -32.11 10.34 -14.88
C ASP A 496 -32.20 8.90 -14.33
N PRO A 497 -32.50 8.71 -13.02
CA PRO A 497 -32.65 7.39 -12.44
C PRO A 497 -33.72 6.54 -13.12
N LEU A 498 -34.83 7.15 -13.57
CA LEU A 498 -35.90 6.42 -14.25
C LEU A 498 -35.42 5.92 -15.62
N TYR A 499 -34.63 6.71 -16.33
CA TYR A 499 -34.06 6.30 -17.60
C TYR A 499 -33.13 5.10 -17.44
N ILE A 500 -32.17 5.16 -16.51
CA ILE A 500 -31.23 4.04 -16.28
C ILE A 500 -31.98 2.79 -15.81
N ASN A 501 -32.98 2.94 -14.93
CA ASN A 501 -33.82 1.84 -14.50
C ASN A 501 -34.56 1.20 -15.69
N ASN A 502 -35.19 2.00 -16.54
CA ASN A 502 -35.87 1.50 -17.74
C ASN A 502 -34.88 0.85 -18.72
N TRP A 503 -33.67 1.41 -18.85
CA TRP A 503 -32.61 0.84 -19.67
C TRP A 503 -32.19 -0.53 -19.16
N PHE A 504 -31.95 -0.68 -17.86
CA PHE A 504 -31.64 -1.96 -17.23
C PHE A 504 -32.76 -2.98 -17.49
N GLN A 505 -34.02 -2.63 -17.24
CA GLN A 505 -35.16 -3.52 -17.49
C GLN A 505 -35.27 -3.93 -18.97
N ASN A 506 -35.03 -3.01 -19.90
CA ASN A 506 -35.03 -3.30 -21.34
C ASN A 506 -33.87 -4.22 -21.73
N LEU A 507 -32.69 -4.06 -21.13
CA LEU A 507 -31.57 -4.98 -21.32
C LEU A 507 -31.91 -6.38 -20.81
N LEU A 508 -32.53 -6.51 -19.63
CA LEU A 508 -32.95 -7.81 -19.10
C LEU A 508 -33.97 -8.50 -20.02
N ARG A 509 -34.92 -7.76 -20.59
CA ARG A 509 -35.86 -8.30 -21.60
C ARG A 509 -35.14 -8.76 -22.87
N ARG A 510 -34.14 -8.02 -23.35
CA ARG A 510 -33.33 -8.45 -24.50
C ARG A 510 -32.52 -9.70 -24.20
N VAL A 511 -32.00 -9.83 -22.97
CA VAL A 511 -31.30 -11.05 -22.53
C VAL A 511 -32.26 -12.23 -22.51
N GLU A 512 -33.52 -12.05 -22.11
CA GLU A 512 -34.55 -13.10 -22.13
C GLU A 512 -34.75 -13.74 -23.51
N ASP A 513 -34.62 -12.95 -24.59
CA ASP A 513 -34.73 -13.42 -25.97
C ASP A 513 -33.46 -14.13 -26.49
N MET A 514 -32.34 -14.05 -25.75
CA MET A 514 -31.05 -14.65 -26.16
C MET A 514 -30.98 -16.13 -25.76
N ASN A 515 -31.18 -17.01 -26.74
CA ASN A 515 -31.06 -18.46 -26.55
C ASN A 515 -29.63 -18.88 -26.18
N ASN A 516 -29.51 -19.90 -25.30
CA ASN A 516 -28.24 -20.47 -24.84
C ASN A 516 -27.30 -19.50 -24.10
N HIS A 517 -27.82 -18.36 -23.63
CA HIS A 517 -27.08 -17.39 -22.84
C HIS A 517 -27.71 -17.24 -21.46
N ILE A 518 -26.87 -17.17 -20.42
CA ILE A 518 -27.29 -16.95 -19.03
C ILE A 518 -26.42 -15.86 -18.43
N LEU A 519 -27.06 -14.90 -17.75
CA LEU A 519 -26.37 -13.81 -17.06
C LEU A 519 -26.47 -14.00 -15.55
N PHE A 520 -25.33 -14.02 -14.87
CA PHE A 520 -25.22 -13.91 -13.42
C PHE A 520 -24.71 -12.54 -13.03
N LEU A 521 -25.42 -11.87 -12.12
CA LEU A 521 -25.05 -10.62 -11.49
C LEU A 521 -24.88 -10.89 -9.99
N PHE A 522 -23.70 -10.59 -9.47
CA PHE A 522 -23.37 -10.70 -8.05
C PHE A 522 -23.12 -9.31 -7.47
N ILE A 523 -23.79 -8.95 -6.38
CA ILE A 523 -23.59 -7.69 -5.67
C ILE A 523 -23.31 -7.99 -4.20
N ASP A 524 -22.07 -7.79 -3.77
CA ASP A 524 -21.66 -8.00 -2.39
C ASP A 524 -21.97 -6.75 -1.55
N ASP A 525 -22.50 -6.94 -0.34
CA ASP A 525 -22.85 -5.91 0.65
C ASP A 525 -23.72 -4.76 0.11
N LEU A 526 -24.87 -5.11 -0.50
CA LEU A 526 -25.84 -4.19 -1.11
C LEU A 526 -26.26 -3.01 -0.22
N HIS A 527 -26.24 -3.19 1.11
CA HIS A 527 -26.57 -2.17 2.10
C HIS A 527 -25.59 -0.98 2.16
N LEU A 528 -24.37 -1.12 1.62
CA LEU A 528 -23.36 -0.07 1.57
C LEU A 528 -23.56 0.93 0.41
N LEU A 529 -24.55 0.70 -0.46
CA LEU A 529 -24.81 1.61 -1.57
C LEU A 529 -25.49 2.90 -1.12
N ASN A 530 -24.91 4.03 -1.53
CA ASN A 530 -25.43 5.36 -1.30
C ASN A 530 -26.56 5.68 -2.30
N PRO A 531 -27.79 5.97 -1.81
CA PRO A 531 -28.82 6.56 -2.65
C PRO A 531 -28.48 7.99 -3.04
N LEU A 532 -29.03 8.42 -4.17
CA LEU A 532 -29.10 9.85 -4.49
C LEU A 532 -30.28 10.47 -3.73
N ASP A 533 -30.10 11.69 -3.22
CA ASP A 533 -31.16 12.42 -2.50
C ASP A 533 -32.40 12.74 -3.37
N CYS A 534 -32.25 12.68 -4.70
CA CYS A 534 -33.36 12.84 -5.65
C CYS A 534 -34.25 11.59 -5.80
N ASP A 535 -33.89 10.45 -5.19
CA ASP A 535 -34.73 9.24 -5.17
C ASP A 535 -35.76 9.32 -4.03
N ILE A 536 -36.92 9.88 -4.36
CA ILE A 536 -38.03 10.15 -3.42
C ILE A 536 -38.74 8.86 -2.96
N VAL A 537 -38.57 7.73 -3.66
CA VAL A 537 -39.44 6.54 -3.50
C VAL A 537 -38.79 5.48 -2.61
N ALA A 538 -37.62 4.99 -3.01
CA ALA A 538 -36.84 3.99 -2.28
C ALA A 538 -35.49 3.78 -2.99
N ALA A 539 -34.39 3.95 -2.25
CA ALA A 539 -33.00 3.84 -2.73
C ALA A 539 -32.72 2.64 -3.66
N LEU A 540 -33.38 1.50 -3.40
CA LEU A 540 -33.16 0.23 -4.10
C LEU A 540 -34.35 -0.15 -5.01
N SER A 541 -35.15 0.83 -5.41
CA SER A 541 -36.32 0.64 -6.29
C SER A 541 -35.99 0.09 -7.67
N TRP A 542 -34.74 0.27 -8.12
CA TRP A 542 -34.23 -0.23 -9.40
C TRP A 542 -34.16 -1.76 -9.48
N LEU A 543 -34.12 -2.46 -8.33
CA LEU A 543 -34.04 -3.91 -8.27
C LEU A 543 -35.33 -4.57 -8.78
N PRO A 544 -35.27 -5.43 -9.82
CA PRO A 544 -36.44 -6.09 -10.36
C PRO A 544 -37.10 -7.04 -9.35
N THR A 545 -38.43 -7.00 -9.21
CA THR A 545 -39.20 -7.98 -8.43
C THR A 545 -39.42 -9.31 -9.16
N SER A 546 -39.19 -9.31 -10.48
CA SER A 546 -39.39 -10.44 -11.37
C SER A 546 -38.31 -10.46 -12.45
N LEU A 547 -37.36 -11.38 -12.31
CA LEU A 547 -36.25 -11.60 -13.23
C LEU A 547 -36.62 -12.66 -14.29
N PRO A 548 -36.14 -12.52 -15.55
CA PRO A 548 -36.20 -13.59 -16.55
C PRO A 548 -35.50 -14.88 -16.10
N TRP A 549 -35.95 -16.03 -16.62
CA TRP A 549 -35.43 -17.36 -16.27
C TRP A 549 -33.92 -17.55 -16.55
N ASN A 550 -33.35 -16.79 -17.48
CA ASN A 550 -31.93 -16.81 -17.84
C ASN A 550 -31.11 -15.64 -17.25
N VAL A 551 -31.68 -14.89 -16.29
CA VAL A 551 -31.00 -13.82 -15.56
C VAL A 551 -31.05 -14.10 -14.06
N GLN A 552 -29.88 -14.15 -13.44
CA GLN A 552 -29.73 -14.51 -12.03
C GLN A 552 -29.04 -13.36 -11.30
N LEU A 553 -29.70 -12.81 -10.28
CA LEU A 553 -29.16 -11.74 -9.44
C LEU A 553 -29.03 -12.25 -8.01
N ILE A 554 -27.80 -12.22 -7.48
CA ILE A 554 -27.47 -12.70 -6.14
C ILE A 554 -26.84 -11.53 -5.37
N CYS A 555 -27.47 -11.15 -4.27
CA CYS A 555 -27.03 -10.03 -3.44
C CYS A 555 -26.70 -10.54 -2.03
N THR A 556 -25.67 -9.98 -1.39
CA THR A 556 -25.44 -10.16 0.05
C THR A 556 -25.73 -8.90 0.84
N SER A 557 -26.00 -9.07 2.13
CA SER A 557 -26.19 -7.96 3.07
C SER A 557 -25.85 -8.38 4.49
N THR A 558 -25.26 -7.47 5.27
CA THR A 558 -25.13 -7.65 6.71
C THR A 558 -26.46 -7.44 7.44
N PRO A 559 -27.17 -6.30 7.27
CA PRO A 559 -28.50 -6.14 7.83
C PRO A 559 -29.52 -7.05 7.11
N PRO A 560 -30.57 -7.51 7.82
CA PRO A 560 -31.68 -8.23 7.23
C PRO A 560 -32.39 -7.44 6.11
N VAL A 561 -32.97 -8.15 5.15
CA VAL A 561 -33.69 -7.58 3.99
C VAL A 561 -34.80 -6.61 4.40
N GLU A 562 -35.42 -6.78 5.57
CA GLU A 562 -36.43 -5.89 6.13
C GLU A 562 -35.94 -4.47 6.39
N GLN A 563 -34.66 -4.33 6.77
CA GLN A 563 -34.03 -3.07 7.12
C GLN A 563 -33.48 -2.33 5.89
N LEU A 564 -33.39 -3.00 4.75
CA LEU A 564 -33.01 -2.38 3.50
C LEU A 564 -34.11 -1.42 3.00
N LYS A 565 -33.66 -0.37 2.29
CA LYS A 565 -34.49 0.70 1.71
C LYS A 565 -35.24 0.22 0.46
N PHE A 566 -36.07 -0.81 0.62
CA PHE A 566 -36.95 -1.38 -0.41
C PHE A 566 -38.36 -0.80 -0.35
N THR A 567 -39.05 -0.81 -1.50
CA THR A 567 -40.49 -0.57 -1.58
C THR A 567 -41.29 -1.68 -0.86
N LEU A 568 -42.53 -1.39 -0.46
CA LEU A 568 -43.39 -2.38 0.22
C LEU A 568 -43.57 -3.67 -0.61
N MET A 569 -43.77 -3.54 -1.92
CA MET A 569 -43.92 -4.67 -2.85
C MET A 569 -42.64 -5.51 -2.92
N GLN A 570 -41.47 -4.88 -2.96
CA GLN A 570 -40.19 -5.58 -2.92
C GLN A 570 -40.00 -6.32 -1.59
N LYS A 571 -40.32 -5.70 -0.45
CA LYS A 571 -40.22 -6.35 0.87
C LYS A 571 -41.10 -7.59 0.97
N ASP A 572 -42.31 -7.56 0.43
CA ASP A 572 -43.20 -8.73 0.44
C ASP A 572 -42.64 -9.85 -0.44
N ARG A 573 -42.16 -9.51 -1.65
CA ARG A 573 -41.61 -10.50 -2.61
C ARG A 573 -40.29 -11.12 -2.15
N PHE A 574 -39.39 -10.34 -1.55
CA PHE A 574 -38.02 -10.76 -1.22
C PHE A 574 -37.90 -11.55 0.09
N LYS A 575 -38.97 -11.61 0.89
CA LYS A 575 -39.04 -12.41 2.12
C LYS A 575 -39.27 -13.90 1.91
N SER A 576 -39.50 -14.33 0.67
CA SER A 576 -39.76 -15.74 0.38
C SER A 576 -38.54 -16.60 0.70
N VAL A 577 -38.78 -17.70 1.42
CA VAL A 577 -37.76 -18.67 1.88
C VAL A 577 -37.01 -19.33 0.71
N GLU A 578 -37.59 -19.32 -0.50
CA GLU A 578 -36.93 -19.82 -1.72
C GLU A 578 -35.75 -18.95 -2.17
N TYR A 579 -35.78 -17.66 -1.83
CA TYR A 579 -34.85 -16.65 -2.34
C TYR A 579 -34.01 -15.98 -1.24
N LEU A 580 -34.36 -16.17 0.04
CA LEU A 580 -33.64 -15.59 1.18
C LEU A 580 -32.89 -16.68 1.97
N PHE A 581 -31.57 -16.55 2.05
CA PHE A 581 -30.68 -17.42 2.82
C PHE A 581 -30.08 -16.63 3.99
N ASN A 582 -30.54 -16.89 5.20
CA ASN A 582 -29.97 -16.31 6.41
C ASN A 582 -28.92 -17.26 7.00
N LEU A 583 -27.64 -16.86 7.00
CA LEU A 583 -26.51 -17.63 7.49
C LEU A 583 -26.50 -17.81 9.01
N ALA A 584 -27.32 -17.05 9.76
CA ALA A 584 -27.52 -17.28 11.19
C ALA A 584 -28.42 -18.48 11.49
N ALA A 585 -29.14 -19.00 10.49
CA ALA A 585 -29.92 -20.23 10.64
C ALA A 585 -29.02 -21.46 10.42
N GLU A 586 -29.10 -22.45 11.32
CA GLU A 586 -28.29 -23.68 11.27
C GLU A 586 -28.33 -24.37 9.89
N GLU A 587 -29.48 -24.34 9.22
CA GLU A 587 -29.65 -24.93 7.89
C GLU A 587 -28.86 -24.25 6.75
N ASN A 588 -28.34 -23.04 6.98
CA ASN A 588 -27.55 -22.23 6.05
C ASN A 588 -26.18 -21.85 6.63
N GLU A 589 -25.77 -22.47 7.74
CA GLU A 589 -24.51 -22.17 8.39
C GLU A 589 -23.33 -22.42 7.44
N THR A 590 -22.29 -21.61 7.62
CA THR A 590 -21.10 -21.64 6.79
C THR A 590 -19.88 -21.85 7.67
N ILE A 591 -19.12 -22.91 7.39
CA ILE A 591 -17.90 -23.25 8.13
C ILE A 591 -16.71 -22.64 7.39
N LEU A 592 -15.90 -21.87 8.12
CA LEU A 592 -14.72 -21.19 7.60
C LEU A 592 -13.42 -21.82 8.17
N LYS A 593 -12.31 -21.71 7.43
CA LYS A 593 -11.01 -22.27 7.84
C LYS A 593 -10.49 -21.74 9.17
N HIS A 594 -10.89 -20.52 9.50
CA HIS A 594 -10.51 -19.84 10.73
C HIS A 594 -11.72 -19.75 11.65
N GLU A 595 -12.26 -20.89 12.07
CA GLU A 595 -13.09 -20.89 13.27
C GLU A 595 -12.17 -20.61 14.46
N VAL A 596 -12.24 -19.35 14.88
CA VAL A 596 -11.60 -18.83 16.07
C VAL A 596 -12.16 -19.62 17.27
N ASN A 597 -11.28 -20.16 18.11
CA ASN A 597 -11.55 -21.06 19.26
C ASN A 597 -12.81 -20.72 20.09
N GLY A 598 -14.02 -21.02 19.60
CA GLY A 598 -15.30 -20.74 20.25
C GLY A 598 -15.62 -19.25 20.49
N GLU A 599 -14.93 -18.30 19.84
CA GLU A 599 -15.19 -16.86 19.96
C GLU A 599 -15.78 -16.26 18.68
N SER A 600 -16.58 -15.20 18.83
CA SER A 600 -17.16 -14.49 17.67
C SER A 600 -16.08 -13.78 16.85
N PHE A 601 -16.35 -13.56 15.56
CA PHE A 601 -15.43 -12.82 14.69
C PHE A 601 -15.26 -11.37 15.16
N GLU A 602 -16.32 -10.73 15.66
CA GLU A 602 -16.26 -9.40 16.24
C GLU A 602 -15.33 -9.36 17.47
N ASP A 603 -15.46 -10.32 18.39
CA ASP A 603 -14.61 -10.40 19.59
C ASP A 603 -13.13 -10.63 19.24
N PHE A 604 -12.87 -11.45 18.22
CA PHE A 604 -11.52 -11.67 17.69
C PHE A 604 -10.91 -10.36 17.18
N LEU A 605 -11.66 -9.57 16.40
CA LEU A 605 -11.18 -8.28 15.88
C LEU A 605 -10.96 -7.27 17.02
N GLU A 606 -11.86 -7.20 18.00
CA GLU A 606 -11.71 -6.33 19.18
C GLU A 606 -10.43 -6.69 19.99
N LYS A 607 -10.11 -7.99 20.14
CA LYS A 607 -8.86 -8.46 20.77
C LYS A 607 -7.63 -8.09 19.94
N LYS A 608 -7.71 -8.16 18.60
CA LYS A 608 -6.62 -7.72 17.72
C LYS A 608 -6.35 -6.22 17.86
N PHE A 609 -7.39 -5.40 17.94
CA PHE A 609 -7.25 -3.96 18.22
C PHE A 609 -6.55 -3.73 19.56
N THR A 610 -6.98 -4.40 20.63
CA THR A 610 -6.34 -4.27 21.94
C THR A 610 -4.87 -4.73 21.94
N HIS A 611 -4.53 -5.78 21.18
CA HIS A 611 -3.13 -6.18 21.02
C HIS A 611 -2.29 -5.11 20.31
N LEU A 612 -2.82 -4.48 19.26
CA LEU A 612 -2.14 -3.41 18.53
C LEU A 612 -1.98 -2.16 19.39
N GLU A 613 -2.99 -1.78 20.19
CA GLU A 613 -2.90 -0.70 21.17
C GLU A 613 -1.77 -0.92 22.19
N LEU A 614 -1.65 -2.15 22.72
CA LEU A 614 -0.60 -2.51 23.68
C LEU A 614 0.80 -2.47 23.07
N ARG A 615 0.92 -2.84 21.79
CA ARG A 615 2.21 -2.96 21.11
C ARG A 615 2.72 -1.64 20.55
N TRP A 616 1.83 -0.81 20.02
CA TRP A 616 2.18 0.42 19.30
C TRP A 616 1.84 1.70 20.07
N GLY A 617 1.26 1.56 21.27
CA GLY A 617 0.72 2.67 22.03
C GLY A 617 -0.68 3.02 21.53
N LYS A 618 -1.60 3.26 22.47
CA LYS A 618 -3.00 3.56 22.16
C LYS A 618 -3.14 4.78 21.25
N LYS A 619 -2.36 5.85 21.48
CA LYS A 619 -2.41 7.10 20.71
C LYS A 619 -1.92 6.91 19.27
N GLY A 620 -0.81 6.19 19.07
CA GLY A 620 -0.28 5.83 17.74
C GLY A 620 -1.29 5.03 16.95
N PHE A 621 -1.72 3.90 17.51
CA PHE A 621 -2.66 3.03 16.82
C PHE A 621 -4.02 3.72 16.56
N SER A 622 -4.55 4.48 17.53
CA SER A 622 -5.82 5.19 17.33
C SER A 622 -5.72 6.20 16.19
N ARG A 623 -4.64 6.96 16.09
CA ARG A 623 -4.47 7.97 15.03
C ARG A 623 -4.43 7.32 13.65
N LEU A 624 -3.62 6.26 13.48
CA LEU A 624 -3.57 5.47 12.24
C LEU A 624 -4.96 4.89 11.89
N ALA A 625 -5.62 4.24 12.85
CA ALA A 625 -6.93 3.62 12.65
C ALA A 625 -8.00 4.65 12.27
N CYS A 626 -7.95 5.84 12.86
CA CYS A 626 -8.86 6.95 12.57
C CYS A 626 -8.67 7.49 11.14
N TYR A 627 -7.44 7.65 10.66
CA TYR A 627 -7.20 8.09 9.27
C TYR A 627 -7.70 7.06 8.25
N ILE A 628 -7.43 5.78 8.46
CA ILE A 628 -7.92 4.70 7.58
C ILE A 628 -9.45 4.62 7.60
N THR A 629 -10.09 4.90 8.75
CA THR A 629 -11.54 4.84 8.91
C THR A 629 -12.27 6.02 8.26
N LEU A 630 -11.70 7.23 8.34
CA LEU A 630 -12.34 8.43 7.83
C LEU A 630 -11.96 8.76 6.37
N SER A 631 -10.95 8.09 5.80
CA SER A 631 -10.71 8.11 4.36
C SER A 631 -11.80 7.34 3.62
N GLU A 632 -12.35 7.90 2.54
CA GLU A 632 -13.49 7.29 1.85
C GLU A 632 -13.07 6.09 1.00
N TYR A 633 -11.89 6.17 0.36
CA TYR A 633 -11.39 5.13 -0.55
C TYR A 633 -10.05 4.53 -0.14
N GLY A 634 -9.55 4.88 1.05
CA GLY A 634 -8.23 4.55 1.56
C GLY A 634 -7.21 5.66 1.30
N LEU A 635 -6.03 5.54 1.91
CA LEU A 635 -4.89 6.46 1.76
C LEU A 635 -3.66 5.70 1.26
N SER A 636 -2.81 6.34 0.46
CA SER A 636 -1.52 5.74 0.08
C SER A 636 -0.54 5.75 1.24
N GLU A 637 0.56 4.99 1.12
CA GLU A 637 1.61 4.93 2.17
C GLU A 637 2.22 6.32 2.39
N THR A 638 2.45 7.08 1.31
CA THR A 638 2.94 8.46 1.35
C THR A 638 1.97 9.40 2.05
N GLU A 639 0.66 9.33 1.72
CA GLU A 639 -0.36 10.16 2.36
C GLU A 639 -0.49 9.86 3.87
N LEU A 640 -0.38 8.59 4.27
CA LEU A 640 -0.35 8.21 5.68
C LEU A 640 0.90 8.71 6.39
N LEU A 641 2.06 8.66 5.74
CA LEU A 641 3.31 9.21 6.30
C LEU A 641 3.18 10.72 6.49
N GLU A 642 2.72 11.47 5.50
CA GLU A 642 2.50 12.93 5.64
C GLU A 642 1.59 13.27 6.84
N LEU A 643 0.55 12.47 7.09
CA LEU A 643 -0.37 12.66 8.21
C LEU A 643 0.20 12.26 9.59
N LEU A 644 1.06 11.24 9.62
CA LEU A 644 1.54 10.58 10.85
C LEU A 644 2.98 10.93 11.20
N MET A 645 3.70 11.62 10.32
CA MET A 645 5.12 11.95 10.45
C MET A 645 5.28 13.47 10.56
N PRO A 646 4.99 14.07 11.74
CA PRO A 646 5.06 15.53 11.91
C PRO A 646 6.51 15.95 12.15
N VAL A 647 7.30 16.23 11.12
CA VAL A 647 8.65 16.74 11.35
C VAL A 647 9.21 17.60 10.23
N ASP A 648 9.68 18.78 10.62
CA ASP A 648 10.64 19.61 9.90
C ASP A 648 12.10 19.16 10.16
N ASP A 649 12.33 18.37 11.23
CA ASP A 649 13.63 17.82 11.63
C ASP A 649 13.72 16.31 11.33
N PRO A 650 14.48 15.90 10.30
CA PRO A 650 14.69 14.49 9.93
C PRO A 650 15.28 13.61 11.05
N GLU A 651 15.95 14.21 12.03
CA GLU A 651 16.67 13.51 13.09
C GLU A 651 15.85 13.31 14.37
N ALA A 652 14.68 13.96 14.48
CA ALA A 652 13.84 13.81 15.65
C ALA A 652 13.37 12.35 15.79
N MET A 653 13.38 11.84 17.02
CA MET A 653 12.90 10.50 17.29
C MET A 653 11.37 10.48 17.26
N LEU A 654 10.80 9.75 16.30
CA LEU A 654 9.36 9.55 16.21
C LEU A 654 8.95 8.32 16.99
N GLU A 655 8.10 8.55 17.98
CA GLU A 655 7.57 7.51 18.86
C GLU A 655 6.08 7.31 18.63
N THR A 656 5.69 6.05 18.45
CA THR A 656 4.30 5.68 18.21
C THR A 656 3.42 5.93 19.44
N GLU A 657 4.00 5.89 20.65
CA GLU A 657 3.32 6.30 21.88
C GLU A 657 2.81 7.75 21.83
N ASN A 658 3.50 8.63 21.11
CA ASN A 658 3.13 10.03 20.95
C ASN A 658 2.17 10.28 19.79
N GLY A 659 1.81 9.24 19.02
CA GLY A 659 0.94 9.37 17.85
C GLY A 659 1.67 9.44 16.51
N ASN A 660 3.00 9.27 16.50
CA ASN A 660 3.82 9.54 15.32
C ASN A 660 4.43 8.26 14.75
N PHE A 661 4.54 8.18 13.43
CA PHE A 661 5.18 7.06 12.75
C PHE A 661 6.31 7.56 11.84
N CYS A 662 7.38 6.77 11.75
CA CYS A 662 8.38 6.87 10.70
C CYS A 662 8.17 5.72 9.70
N PHE A 663 8.90 5.72 8.58
CA PHE A 663 8.87 4.63 7.60
C PHE A 663 9.00 3.25 8.26
N SER A 664 9.96 3.10 9.17
CA SER A 664 10.25 1.82 9.80
C SER A 664 9.12 1.33 10.72
N SER A 665 8.47 2.21 11.48
CA SER A 665 7.35 1.82 12.34
C SER A 665 6.07 1.62 11.55
N LEU A 666 5.80 2.46 10.55
CA LEU A 666 4.62 2.34 9.69
C LEU A 666 4.64 1.03 8.89
N LYS A 667 5.80 0.67 8.33
CA LYS A 667 5.92 -0.58 7.56
C LYS A 667 5.69 -1.82 8.39
N LYS A 668 6.27 -1.83 9.58
CA LYS A 668 6.15 -2.95 10.51
C LYS A 668 4.71 -3.12 11.01
N ILE A 669 4.01 -2.02 11.36
CA ILE A 669 2.60 -2.12 11.74
C ILE A 669 1.71 -2.51 10.54
N HIS A 670 1.99 -2.02 9.33
CA HIS A 670 1.26 -2.41 8.12
C HIS A 670 1.36 -3.93 7.87
N ASN A 671 2.56 -4.51 8.02
CA ASN A 671 2.77 -5.96 7.91
C ASN A 671 2.03 -6.74 9.03
N GLU A 672 2.07 -6.26 10.28
CA GLU A 672 1.33 -6.87 11.39
C GLU A 672 -0.20 -6.80 11.19
N MET A 673 -0.67 -5.74 10.51
CA MET A 673 -2.07 -5.51 10.19
C MET A 673 -2.52 -6.15 8.87
N LYS A 674 -1.69 -6.96 8.19
CA LYS A 674 -2.00 -7.59 6.89
C LYS A 674 -3.32 -8.38 6.86
N PHE A 675 -3.76 -8.90 8.01
CA PHE A 675 -5.07 -9.53 8.13
C PHE A 675 -6.22 -8.52 8.14
N LEU A 676 -6.04 -7.36 8.79
CA LEU A 676 -7.03 -6.30 8.97
C LEU A 676 -7.11 -5.33 7.78
N LEU A 677 -6.02 -5.20 7.03
CA LEU A 677 -5.89 -4.25 5.92
C LEU A 677 -5.92 -4.95 4.56
N ARG A 678 -6.26 -4.16 3.53
CA ARG A 678 -6.23 -4.53 2.12
C ARG A 678 -5.60 -3.40 1.32
N ASP A 679 -4.72 -3.77 0.39
CA ASP A 679 -4.13 -2.86 -0.58
C ASP A 679 -4.95 -2.89 -1.89
N LYS A 680 -5.64 -1.78 -2.16
CA LYS A 680 -6.47 -1.56 -3.35
C LYS A 680 -5.75 -0.67 -4.34
N ILE A 681 -5.97 -0.87 -5.64
CA ILE A 681 -5.49 0.06 -6.66
C ILE A 681 -6.62 0.95 -7.11
N MET A 682 -6.39 2.27 -7.14
CA MET A 682 -7.33 3.23 -7.70
C MET A 682 -6.57 4.33 -8.43
N SER A 683 -6.94 4.59 -9.69
CA SER A 683 -6.27 5.61 -10.52
C SER A 683 -4.74 5.47 -10.58
N GLY A 684 -4.23 4.23 -10.55
CA GLY A 684 -2.79 3.93 -10.57
C GLY A 684 -2.12 3.90 -9.19
N LYS A 685 -2.70 4.55 -8.17
CA LYS A 685 -2.16 4.56 -6.80
C LYS A 685 -2.52 3.30 -6.02
N VAL A 686 -1.67 2.92 -5.05
CA VAL A 686 -1.94 1.86 -4.08
C VAL A 686 -2.48 2.49 -2.81
N LEU A 687 -3.69 2.13 -2.42
CA LEU A 687 -4.40 2.67 -1.26
C LEU A 687 -4.63 1.58 -0.22
N ILE A 688 -4.40 1.94 1.03
CA ILE A 688 -4.58 1.12 2.22
C ILE A 688 -5.96 1.40 2.78
N GLN A 689 -6.76 0.35 2.96
CA GLN A 689 -8.09 0.41 3.55
C GLN A 689 -8.34 -0.79 4.48
N TRP A 690 -9.38 -0.69 5.31
CA TRP A 690 -9.85 -1.84 6.09
C TRP A 690 -10.32 -2.96 5.17
N ARG A 691 -9.85 -4.19 5.44
CA ARG A 691 -10.37 -5.42 4.80
C ARG A 691 -11.77 -5.74 5.29
N TYR A 692 -12.06 -5.49 6.57
CA TYR A 692 -13.35 -5.77 7.19
C TYR A 692 -14.03 -4.47 7.62
N PRO A 693 -15.26 -4.19 7.14
CA PRO A 693 -15.99 -2.97 7.53
C PRO A 693 -16.16 -2.80 9.04
N TYR A 694 -16.27 -3.89 9.79
CA TYR A 694 -16.39 -3.86 11.25
C TYR A 694 -15.18 -3.19 11.95
N CYS A 695 -14.00 -3.17 11.33
CA CYS A 695 -12.84 -2.44 11.87
C CYS A 695 -13.11 -0.92 11.94
N ALA A 696 -13.86 -0.36 10.98
CA ALA A 696 -14.29 1.03 11.03
C ALA A 696 -15.27 1.28 12.19
N GLU A 697 -16.19 0.34 12.45
CA GLU A 697 -17.13 0.44 13.58
C GLU A 697 -16.42 0.43 14.94
N ILE A 698 -15.41 -0.45 15.11
CA ILE A 698 -14.57 -0.48 16.32
C ILE A 698 -13.87 0.86 16.51
N THR A 699 -13.24 1.40 15.45
CA THR A 699 -12.56 2.70 15.49
C THR A 699 -13.52 3.81 15.88
N HIS A 700 -14.70 3.88 15.24
CA HIS A 700 -15.73 4.86 15.56
C HIS A 700 -16.13 4.83 17.04
N LYS A 701 -16.36 3.62 17.57
CA LYS A 701 -16.76 3.42 18.96
C LYS A 701 -15.65 3.74 19.96
N ARG A 702 -14.39 3.45 19.63
CA ARG A 702 -13.26 3.55 20.56
C ARG A 702 -12.55 4.91 20.55
N TYR A 703 -12.49 5.60 19.42
CA TYR A 703 -11.56 6.72 19.23
C TYR A 703 -12.16 7.97 18.60
N LEU A 704 -13.36 7.89 18.00
CA LEU A 704 -13.94 9.02 17.27
C LEU A 704 -15.09 9.68 18.04
N ASP A 705 -14.98 10.99 18.15
CA ASP A 705 -16.01 11.93 18.59
C ASP A 705 -16.16 13.05 17.55
N ALA A 706 -17.10 13.98 17.74
CA ALA A 706 -17.37 15.03 16.77
C ALA A 706 -16.14 15.92 16.48
N ASP A 707 -15.34 16.22 17.50
CA ASP A 707 -14.18 17.10 17.38
C ASP A 707 -13.00 16.41 16.67
N SER A 708 -12.71 15.17 17.03
CA SER A 708 -11.67 14.36 16.38
C SER A 708 -12.03 14.07 14.93
N ILE A 709 -13.29 13.73 14.62
CA ILE A 709 -13.77 13.56 13.23
C ILE A 709 -13.45 14.81 12.41
N ARG A 710 -13.85 15.99 12.91
CA ARG A 710 -13.57 17.28 12.24
C ARG A 710 -12.07 17.50 12.04
N ALA A 711 -11.27 17.32 13.08
CA ALA A 711 -9.81 17.50 13.01
C ALA A 711 -9.14 16.55 12.00
N ILE A 712 -9.61 15.31 11.90
CA ILE A 712 -9.09 14.33 10.93
C ILE A 712 -9.51 14.70 9.51
N HIS A 713 -10.76 15.11 9.29
CA HIS A 713 -11.17 15.62 7.97
C HIS A 713 -10.40 16.88 7.56
N CYS A 714 -10.08 17.80 8.48
CA CYS A 714 -9.15 18.91 8.23
C CYS A 714 -7.77 18.40 7.77
N ALA A 715 -7.21 17.44 8.48
CA ALA A 715 -5.87 16.93 8.17
C ALA A 715 -5.84 16.24 6.79
N ILE A 716 -6.85 15.41 6.47
CA ILE A 716 -6.94 14.76 5.16
C ILE A 716 -7.19 15.79 4.04
N SER A 717 -8.00 16.83 4.28
CA SER A 717 -8.23 17.87 3.27
C SER A 717 -6.97 18.69 2.95
N ASN A 718 -6.07 18.86 3.92
CA ASN A 718 -4.77 19.52 3.73
C ASN A 718 -3.81 18.72 2.84
N ILE A 719 -3.94 17.39 2.75
CA ILE A 719 -3.16 16.59 1.80
C ILE A 719 -3.60 16.89 0.37
N PHE A 720 -4.91 16.96 0.14
CA PHE A 720 -5.47 17.23 -1.20
C PHE A 720 -5.25 18.67 -1.64
N PHE A 721 -5.18 19.59 -0.68
CA PHE A 721 -4.95 21.00 -0.92
C PHE A 721 -3.88 21.50 0.06
N PRO A 722 -2.60 21.27 -0.27
CA PRO A 722 -1.51 21.87 0.47
C PRO A 722 -1.76 23.38 0.52
N THR A 723 -1.83 23.94 1.72
CA THR A 723 -1.80 25.39 1.85
C THR A 723 -0.40 25.82 1.52
N ASP A 724 -0.21 26.45 0.35
CA ASP A 724 0.98 27.27 0.14
C ASP A 724 0.99 28.29 1.29
N ASN A 725 1.96 28.16 2.19
CA ASN A 725 2.18 29.16 3.23
C ASN A 725 2.69 30.43 2.54
N GLU A 726 1.80 31.17 1.87
CA GLU A 726 2.01 32.58 1.66
C GLU A 726 1.88 33.22 3.05
N GLU A 727 2.98 33.81 3.52
CA GLU A 727 3.05 34.65 4.70
C GLU A 727 1.94 35.70 4.60
N ASN A 728 0.80 35.45 5.26
CA ASN A 728 -0.18 36.49 5.50
C ASN A 728 0.43 37.42 6.54
N ASP A 729 1.05 38.50 6.06
CA ASP A 729 1.29 39.72 6.82
C ASP A 729 -0.07 40.25 7.29
N GLU A 730 -0.57 39.73 8.43
CA GLU A 730 -1.73 40.31 9.10
C GLU A 730 -1.32 41.64 9.74
N GLU A 731 -1.76 42.74 9.14
CA GLU A 731 -1.75 44.07 9.74
C GLU A 731 -2.51 44.03 11.08
N GLU A 732 -1.79 43.97 12.20
CA GLU A 732 -2.37 44.10 13.54
C GLU A 732 -2.96 45.51 13.74
N GLY A 733 -4.28 45.60 13.64
CA GLY A 733 -5.07 46.72 14.13
C GLY A 733 -5.16 46.67 15.66
N TYR A 734 -4.48 47.60 16.34
CA TYR A 734 -4.60 47.85 17.77
C TYR A 734 -6.03 48.22 18.18
N GLU A 735 -6.69 47.43 19.03
CA GLU A 735 -7.61 47.97 20.03
C GLU A 735 -7.51 47.23 21.38
N ASN A 736 -7.32 48.04 22.42
CA ASN A 736 -7.24 47.67 23.84
C ASN A 736 -8.61 47.22 24.38
N ASN A 737 -8.62 46.23 25.28
CA ASN A 737 -9.26 46.40 26.60
C ASN A 737 -8.92 45.27 27.59
N GLU A 738 -8.81 45.71 28.85
CA GLU A 738 -8.24 45.01 30.00
C GLU A 738 -9.21 44.05 30.72
N ASN A 739 -8.60 43.11 31.46
CA ASN A 739 -9.00 42.49 32.73
C ASN A 739 -10.17 41.47 32.79
N SER A 740 -9.83 40.20 33.02
CA SER A 740 -10.06 39.52 34.31
C SER A 740 -9.48 38.09 34.34
N GLU A 741 -8.68 37.81 35.37
CA GLU A 741 -8.09 36.52 35.69
C GLU A 741 -9.15 35.49 36.14
N LYS A 742 -9.00 34.23 35.70
CA LYS A 742 -9.31 33.00 36.47
C LYS A 742 -8.71 31.76 35.81
N ASP A 743 -7.91 31.05 36.59
CA ASP A 743 -7.21 29.79 36.31
C ASP A 743 -8.11 28.65 35.82
N VAL A 744 -7.78 27.99 34.69
CA VAL A 744 -8.02 26.55 34.41
C VAL A 744 -7.07 26.04 33.28
N SER A 745 -6.23 25.05 33.63
CA SER A 745 -5.52 24.01 32.83
C SER A 745 -4.98 24.31 31.41
N ASP A 746 -3.66 24.24 31.28
CA ASP A 746 -2.90 24.22 30.03
C ASP A 746 -3.01 22.90 29.28
N ASP A 747 -3.58 22.94 28.08
CA ASP A 747 -3.29 22.06 26.95
C ASP A 747 -3.81 22.74 25.67
N LYS A 748 -2.97 23.59 25.08
CA LYS A 748 -3.04 24.10 23.69
C LYS A 748 -1.99 25.21 23.50
N LYS A 749 -0.92 24.89 22.77
CA LYS A 749 -0.26 25.77 21.79
C LYS A 749 0.97 25.05 21.21
N SER A 750 0.86 24.64 19.95
CA SER A 750 2.00 24.42 19.06
C SER A 750 2.64 25.79 18.80
N VAL A 751 3.85 25.99 19.33
CA VAL A 751 4.65 27.19 19.07
C VAL A 751 5.60 26.85 17.93
N ILE A 752 5.36 27.45 16.77
CA ILE A 752 6.24 27.41 15.60
C ILE A 752 7.15 28.65 15.65
N SER A 753 8.44 28.36 15.78
CA SER A 753 9.64 29.13 15.45
C SER A 753 9.66 30.65 15.70
N GLN A 754 10.25 31.03 16.84
CA GLN A 754 11.14 32.19 16.91
C GLN A 754 12.56 31.67 17.10
N THR A 755 13.48 32.12 16.25
CA THR A 755 14.78 32.76 16.56
C THR A 755 15.83 32.42 15.49
N LEU A 756 16.62 33.44 15.12
CA LEU A 756 17.86 33.45 14.32
C LEU A 756 17.73 33.89 12.85
N LYS A 757 17.70 35.21 12.66
CA LYS A 757 18.72 35.93 11.84
C LYS A 757 18.66 37.43 12.12
N GLU A 758 19.56 37.90 12.99
CA GLU A 758 19.94 39.31 13.07
C GLU A 758 21.05 39.60 12.04
N LYS A 759 20.84 40.69 11.26
CA LYS A 759 21.83 41.53 10.55
C LYS A 759 22.53 40.87 9.35
N GLU A 760 22.72 41.51 8.19
CA GLU A 760 22.94 42.93 7.87
C GLU A 760 22.23 43.34 6.57
N LYS A 761 21.72 44.58 6.55
CA LYS A 761 21.36 45.32 5.33
C LYS A 761 22.64 45.84 4.70
N ASP A 762 22.84 45.62 3.40
CA ASP A 762 23.40 46.69 2.57
C ASP A 762 23.00 46.61 1.10
N ASN A 763 22.92 47.79 0.51
CA ASN A 763 22.35 48.17 -0.77
C ASN A 763 22.91 47.44 -2.01
N SER A 764 22.07 47.15 -3.00
CA SER A 764 21.93 47.96 -4.22
C SER A 764 21.36 47.18 -5.41
N SER A 765 20.47 47.86 -6.11
CA SER A 765 19.94 47.67 -7.47
C SER A 765 20.80 46.91 -8.49
N ILE A 766 20.17 46.21 -9.45
CA ILE A 766 20.26 46.47 -10.92
C ILE A 766 19.54 45.37 -11.74
N SER A 767 18.37 45.74 -12.31
CA SER A 767 17.93 45.46 -13.71
C SER A 767 17.62 44.00 -14.16
N ARG A 768 16.72 43.66 -15.08
CA ARG A 768 16.07 44.35 -16.22
C ARG A 768 14.70 43.70 -16.50
N LYS A 769 13.67 44.54 -16.66
CA LYS A 769 12.52 44.23 -17.53
C LYS A 769 12.86 44.73 -18.94
N SER A 770 12.55 43.93 -19.96
CA SER A 770 12.42 44.42 -21.34
C SER A 770 11.07 43.99 -21.92
N SER A 771 10.42 45.00 -22.49
CA SER A 771 9.04 45.19 -22.91
C SER A 771 8.67 44.65 -24.29
N ALA A 772 7.38 44.32 -24.51
CA ALA A 772 6.63 44.69 -25.73
C ALA A 772 5.09 44.55 -25.54
N HIS A 773 4.45 45.68 -25.20
CA HIS A 773 3.21 46.32 -25.67
C HIS A 773 1.97 45.57 -26.25
N PRO A 774 0.77 46.23 -26.22
CA PRO A 774 -0.48 45.65 -25.71
C PRO A 774 -1.64 45.67 -26.72
N ASN A 775 -2.69 44.92 -26.41
CA ASN A 775 -4.12 45.29 -26.55
C ASN A 775 -4.95 44.00 -26.62
N ASP A 776 -5.54 43.59 -25.51
CA ASP A 776 -6.96 43.25 -25.51
C ASP A 776 -7.50 43.34 -24.08
N ASP A 777 -8.42 44.27 -23.87
CA ASP A 777 -9.13 44.49 -22.62
C ASP A 777 -10.11 43.32 -22.39
N THR A 778 -9.67 42.30 -21.67
CA THR A 778 -10.56 41.43 -20.89
C THR A 778 -9.89 41.16 -19.55
N SER A 779 -10.31 41.92 -18.54
CA SER A 779 -9.99 41.72 -17.13
C SER A 779 -10.42 40.32 -16.69
N THR A 780 -9.52 39.35 -16.80
CA THR A 780 -9.56 38.13 -16.02
C THR A 780 -8.60 38.35 -14.86
N PHE A 781 -9.14 38.29 -13.64
CA PHE A 781 -8.37 38.26 -12.41
C PHE A 781 -7.34 37.13 -12.54
N TYR A 782 -6.08 37.52 -12.69
CA TYR A 782 -4.96 36.60 -12.63
C TYR A 782 -4.82 36.20 -11.16
N ASN A 783 -5.32 35.03 -10.79
CA ASN A 783 -5.18 34.48 -9.45
C ASN A 783 -3.88 33.65 -9.41
N PRO A 784 -2.86 34.02 -8.62
CA PRO A 784 -1.59 33.29 -8.56
C PRO A 784 -1.71 31.85 -8.03
N MET A 785 -2.84 31.51 -7.37
CA MET A 785 -3.16 30.16 -6.89
C MET A 785 -3.42 29.12 -8.01
N ALA A 786 -3.51 29.53 -9.27
CA ALA A 786 -3.83 28.66 -10.41
C ALA A 786 -2.58 28.16 -11.16
N ALA A 787 -1.52 27.80 -10.44
CA ALA A 787 -0.41 27.06 -11.03
C ALA A 787 -0.86 25.60 -11.28
N ASP A 788 -1.22 25.27 -12.52
CA ASP A 788 -1.33 23.91 -13.11
C ASP A 788 -1.63 22.73 -12.15
N VAL A 789 -2.69 22.80 -11.33
CA VAL A 789 -3.09 21.64 -10.50
C VAL A 789 -3.87 20.65 -11.36
N SER A 790 -3.25 19.51 -11.69
CA SER A 790 -3.95 18.39 -12.32
C SER A 790 -4.83 17.68 -11.27
N TYR A 791 -6.15 17.77 -11.40
CA TYR A 791 -7.07 17.11 -10.47
C TYR A 791 -7.32 15.64 -10.87
N SER A 792 -6.94 14.70 -10.00
CA SER A 792 -7.30 13.28 -10.17
C SER A 792 -8.79 13.04 -9.85
N MET A 793 -9.37 11.94 -10.36
CA MET A 793 -10.76 11.57 -10.02
C MET A 793 -10.97 11.50 -8.50
N ARG A 794 -10.02 10.87 -7.80
CA ARG A 794 -10.05 10.75 -6.34
C ARG A 794 -9.96 12.11 -5.66
N HIS A 795 -9.07 12.99 -6.10
CA HIS A 795 -8.97 14.35 -5.55
C HIS A 795 -10.32 15.06 -5.66
N VAL A 796 -11.01 14.96 -6.79
CA VAL A 796 -12.30 15.64 -6.94
C VAL A 796 -13.42 14.99 -6.16
N GLU A 797 -13.47 13.66 -6.06
CA GLU A 797 -14.57 12.96 -5.37
C GLU A 797 -14.43 12.91 -3.85
N GLU A 798 -13.20 12.91 -3.32
CA GLU A 798 -12.96 12.77 -1.88
C GLU A 798 -12.74 14.14 -1.21
N SER A 799 -12.06 15.08 -1.87
CA SER A 799 -11.60 16.29 -1.18
C SER A 799 -12.72 17.23 -0.70
N TRP A 800 -13.78 17.41 -1.47
CA TRP A 800 -14.95 18.21 -1.07
C TRP A 800 -15.71 17.57 0.11
N HIS A 801 -15.71 16.23 0.22
CA HIS A 801 -16.28 15.52 1.37
C HIS A 801 -15.53 15.90 2.65
N HIS A 802 -14.19 15.85 2.62
CA HIS A 802 -13.37 16.24 3.76
C HIS A 802 -13.49 17.73 4.07
N LEU A 803 -13.51 18.61 3.06
CA LEU A 803 -13.71 20.07 3.27
C LEU A 803 -15.08 20.40 3.87
N MET A 804 -16.14 19.69 3.47
CA MET A 804 -17.47 19.89 4.05
C MET A 804 -17.52 19.40 5.51
N ARG A 805 -16.83 18.30 5.81
CA ARG A 805 -16.78 17.69 7.15
C ARG A 805 -15.76 18.34 8.09
N SER A 806 -14.86 19.17 7.56
CA SER A 806 -13.88 19.93 8.35
C SER A 806 -14.49 21.15 9.05
N ASP A 807 -15.74 21.51 8.74
CA ASP A 807 -16.45 22.70 9.26
C ASP A 807 -15.72 24.04 8.96
N ASP A 808 -14.79 24.00 8.00
CA ASP A 808 -14.07 25.17 7.50
C ASP A 808 -14.78 25.68 6.25
N MET A 809 -15.85 26.45 6.49
CA MET A 809 -16.73 26.93 5.44
C MET A 809 -16.04 27.90 4.49
N ASP A 810 -15.01 28.61 4.93
CA ASP A 810 -14.30 29.57 4.09
C ASP A 810 -13.34 28.83 3.15
N LYS A 811 -12.59 27.85 3.67
CA LYS A 811 -11.76 26.97 2.83
C LYS A 811 -12.62 26.15 1.86
N PHE A 812 -13.75 25.61 2.30
CA PHE A 812 -14.69 24.91 1.42
C PHE A 812 -15.21 25.82 0.29
N LYS A 813 -15.63 27.04 0.61
CA LYS A 813 -16.09 28.00 -0.42
C LYS A 813 -14.97 28.34 -1.39
N GLN A 814 -13.78 28.69 -0.90
CA GLN A 814 -12.67 29.12 -1.74
C GLN A 814 -12.20 28.00 -2.67
N ILE A 815 -12.01 26.80 -2.13
CA ILE A 815 -11.37 25.69 -2.84
C ILE A 815 -12.35 24.87 -3.68
N ALA A 816 -13.56 24.59 -3.18
CA ALA A 816 -14.48 23.69 -3.86
C ALA A 816 -15.61 24.40 -4.61
N VAL A 817 -16.08 25.56 -4.13
CA VAL A 817 -17.29 26.23 -4.67
C VAL A 817 -16.95 27.40 -5.58
N CYS A 818 -15.93 28.20 -5.25
CA CYS A 818 -15.56 29.40 -5.98
C CYS A 818 -14.35 29.18 -6.92
N ASN A 819 -13.73 28.00 -6.86
CA ASN A 819 -12.63 27.62 -7.74
C ASN A 819 -13.19 27.07 -9.06
N PHE A 820 -13.13 27.90 -10.11
CA PHE A 820 -13.65 27.52 -11.43
C PHE A 820 -12.90 26.33 -12.03
N ASP A 821 -11.59 26.19 -11.76
CA ASP A 821 -10.79 25.07 -12.30
C ASP A 821 -11.15 23.76 -11.61
N PHE A 822 -11.34 23.77 -10.29
CA PHE A 822 -11.84 22.60 -9.55
C PHE A 822 -13.26 22.21 -10.01
N LEU A 823 -14.16 23.18 -10.16
CA LEU A 823 -15.51 22.92 -10.66
C LEU A 823 -15.51 22.43 -12.11
N LEU A 824 -14.65 23.00 -12.96
CA LEU A 824 -14.49 22.56 -14.34
C LEU A 824 -13.90 21.15 -14.37
N ALA A 825 -12.95 20.83 -13.50
CA ALA A 825 -12.41 19.48 -13.34
C ALA A 825 -13.50 18.50 -12.91
N ALA A 826 -14.31 18.83 -11.90
CA ALA A 826 -15.45 18.04 -11.46
C ALA A 826 -16.47 17.82 -12.58
N VAL A 827 -16.89 18.90 -13.24
CA VAL A 827 -17.79 18.81 -14.38
C VAL A 827 -17.15 18.05 -15.54
N SER A 828 -15.84 18.15 -15.75
CA SER A 828 -15.12 17.47 -16.83
C SER A 828 -14.96 15.99 -16.57
N ILE A 829 -14.71 15.58 -15.33
CA ILE A 829 -14.65 14.18 -14.90
C ILE A 829 -16.04 13.56 -15.09
N TRP A 830 -17.08 14.27 -14.66
CA TRP A 830 -18.47 13.84 -14.81
C TRP A 830 -18.96 13.94 -16.27
N LYS A 831 -18.39 14.86 -17.08
CA LYS A 831 -18.61 14.96 -18.54
C LYS A 831 -17.78 13.94 -19.31
N ILE A 832 -16.63 13.49 -18.84
CA ILE A 832 -15.81 12.45 -19.47
C ILE A 832 -16.58 11.13 -19.45
N GLU A 833 -17.35 10.89 -18.39
CA GLU A 833 -18.36 9.84 -18.31
C GLU A 833 -19.50 10.02 -19.34
N CYS A 834 -19.76 11.25 -19.80
CA CYS A 834 -20.74 11.57 -20.86
C CYS A 834 -20.15 11.75 -22.28
N ASN A 835 -18.85 12.04 -22.44
CA ASN A 835 -18.20 12.47 -23.68
C ASN A 835 -17.16 11.48 -24.23
N SER A 836 -17.04 10.26 -23.69
CA SER A 836 -16.29 9.16 -24.33
C SER A 836 -16.89 8.69 -25.68
N ILE A 837 -17.84 9.45 -26.23
CA ILE A 837 -18.54 9.26 -27.49
C ILE A 837 -18.11 10.38 -28.46
N SER A 838 -17.01 10.18 -29.17
CA SER A 838 -16.78 10.86 -30.45
C SER A 838 -16.27 9.85 -31.48
N CYS A 839 -17.15 9.49 -32.43
CA CYS A 839 -16.73 8.87 -33.69
C CYS A 839 -16.18 9.96 -34.61
N PRO A 840 -15.01 9.76 -35.25
CA PRO A 840 -14.56 10.59 -36.36
C PRO A 840 -15.27 10.11 -37.61
N ASN A 841 -16.46 10.63 -37.90
CA ASN A 841 -17.06 10.61 -39.24
C ASN A 841 -18.33 11.47 -39.24
N LEU A 842 -18.16 12.75 -39.53
CA LEU A 842 -19.13 13.60 -40.23
C LEU A 842 -18.32 14.77 -40.81
N ARG A 843 -18.02 14.66 -42.11
CA ARG A 843 -17.80 15.80 -42.99
C ARG A 843 -19.16 16.37 -43.37
#